data_AF-A0A8C0VDP3-F1
#
_entry.id   AF-A0A8C0VDP3-F1
#
_cell.length_a   1.000
_cell.length_b   1.000
_cell.length_c   1.000
_cell.angle_alpha   90.00
_cell.angle_beta   90.00
_cell.angle_gamma   90.00
#
_symmetry.space_group_name_H-M   'P 1'
#
loop_
_entity.id
_entity.type
_entity.pdbx_description
1 polymer ?
#
loop_
_entity_poly.entity_id
_entity_poly.type
_entity_poly.pdbx_seq_one_letter_code
_entity_poly.pdbx_strand_id
1 'polypeptide(L)'
;MGTLQDTDALLSLGAALDATTLRDALRHALVTLLPAVEHVYIYLLDGDTRLLCDDPPHELPPNGKLRDAVQKQKRLECGGLLPAELPSRHLGPLAAPLAPGTQVLIIPLVDKNSGAVVCVILVHCGQLSDSDEQNLRALERHALVAFRRLQALQKLQPWPQVSLSTSSSQTSLAKPEKAPDSSYNDLDCKILQLCGELYDLDAASLQLKVINYLKQETQSLCCCLLLVSEDNHQLFCQVVGDRVLDEEISFSLTFGRLGQVVEDKKPITLKDISEEEHKQLSSMLGCEVTSMLCVPVISRATSQVVALACAFNKLSGESYTDTDEHKIQHCFCYTSTVLTSTLAFQKEQKLKCECQALLQVAKNLFTHLDDVSVLLQEIITEARNLSNAEICSVFLLDRLSHELVAKVFDGGVVDDESYEIRIPADQGIAGHVATTGKILNIKDAYSHPLFYRGVDDSTGFRTRNILCFPIKNESQEVIGVAELVNKINGPWFSKFDEDLATAFSIYCGISIAHSLLYKKVNEAQYRSHLANEMMMYHMKVSDDEYTKLLSEGIQPVSTIDPNFASFTYTPRSLPEDDTSMAILSMLQDMNFINNYKMDRQTLTRFCLMVKKGYRDPPYHNWMHAFSVSHFCYLLYKNLELVNYLEDIEIFALFISCMCHDLDHRGTNNSFQVASKSVLAALYSSEGSVMERHHFAQAIAILNSQGCNIFDHFSRKDYQRMLDLMRDIILATDLAHHLRIFKDLQKMAEVGYDPKNKQHRSLLLCLLMTSCDLSDQTKGWKTTRKIAELIYKEFFSQGDLEKAMGNSPLEMMDREKAYIPELQISFMEHIAMPIYKLLQDLFPKAAELYERVASNREQWTKVFL
;
A
#
# COMPACT_ATOMS: atom_id res chain seq x y z
N MET A 1 0.51 63.64 -24.41
CA MET A 1 -0.14 62.71 -25.35
C MET A 1 0.53 61.34 -25.39
N GLY A 2 1.23 60.92 -24.31
CA GLY A 2 1.95 59.63 -24.25
C GLY A 2 1.90 59.02 -22.85
N THR A 3 0.71 58.89 -22.25
CA THR A 3 0.55 58.30 -20.90
C THR A 3 -0.54 57.23 -20.80
N LEU A 4 -1.39 57.06 -21.83
CA LEU A 4 -2.52 56.11 -21.82
C LEU A 4 -2.33 54.86 -22.67
N GLN A 5 -1.51 54.90 -23.73
CA GLN A 5 -1.06 53.67 -24.37
C GLN A 5 -0.14 52.88 -23.41
N ASP A 6 0.68 53.59 -22.65
CA ASP A 6 1.64 53.10 -21.66
C ASP A 6 1.03 52.22 -20.56
N THR A 7 -0.21 52.49 -20.14
CA THR A 7 -0.84 51.88 -18.96
C THR A 7 -1.69 50.65 -19.27
N ASP A 8 -2.33 50.60 -20.43
CA ASP A 8 -3.00 49.38 -20.93
C ASP A 8 -1.98 48.24 -21.13
N ALA A 9 -0.75 48.60 -21.48
CA ALA A 9 0.32 47.64 -21.69
C ALA A 9 0.86 47.03 -20.38
N LEU A 10 0.86 47.75 -19.25
CA LEU A 10 1.27 47.20 -17.93
C LEU A 10 0.21 46.26 -17.35
N LEU A 11 -1.08 46.56 -17.55
CA LEU A 11 -2.19 45.71 -17.10
C LEU A 11 -2.22 44.37 -17.86
N SER A 12 -1.79 44.34 -19.12
CA SER A 12 -1.68 43.12 -19.90
C SER A 12 -0.74 42.07 -19.28
N LEU A 13 0.26 42.49 -18.50
CA LEU A 13 1.15 41.58 -17.75
C LEU A 13 0.43 40.83 -16.64
N GLY A 14 -0.61 41.45 -16.05
CA GLY A 14 -1.42 40.84 -15.00
C GLY A 14 -2.35 39.74 -15.50
N ALA A 15 -2.61 39.70 -16.81
CA ALA A 15 -3.50 38.75 -17.48
C ALA A 15 -2.76 37.56 -18.13
N ALA A 16 -1.42 37.56 -18.13
CA ALA A 16 -0.63 36.46 -18.69
C ALA A 16 -0.75 35.18 -17.84
N LEU A 17 -1.11 34.07 -18.49
CA LEU A 17 -1.33 32.76 -17.86
C LEU A 17 -0.25 31.73 -18.26
N ASP A 18 0.50 32.01 -19.32
CA ASP A 18 1.59 31.16 -19.82
C ASP A 18 2.81 31.98 -20.27
N ALA A 19 3.95 31.31 -20.48
CA ALA A 19 5.23 31.97 -20.77
C ALA A 19 5.21 32.70 -22.13
N THR A 20 4.36 32.26 -23.06
CA THR A 20 4.18 32.88 -24.38
C THR A 20 3.43 34.20 -24.28
N THR A 21 2.29 34.20 -23.60
CA THR A 21 1.46 35.40 -23.36
C THR A 21 2.20 36.45 -22.53
N LEU A 22 3.04 36.01 -21.57
CA LEU A 22 3.89 36.93 -20.82
C LEU A 22 4.96 37.61 -21.70
N ARG A 23 5.61 36.87 -22.61
CA ARG A 23 6.58 37.45 -23.54
C ARG A 23 5.92 38.45 -24.50
N ASP A 24 4.74 38.13 -25.00
CA ASP A 24 4.01 39.01 -25.92
C ASP A 24 3.52 40.29 -25.21
N ALA A 25 3.01 40.15 -23.99
CA ALA A 25 2.63 41.29 -23.13
C ALA A 25 3.83 42.19 -22.81
N LEU A 26 4.98 41.61 -22.46
CA LEU A 26 6.23 42.36 -22.23
C LEU A 26 6.73 43.06 -23.48
N ARG A 27 6.68 42.40 -24.64
CA ARG A 27 7.10 43.00 -25.92
C ARG A 27 6.20 44.17 -26.28
N HIS A 28 4.89 44.00 -26.14
CA HIS A 28 3.92 45.07 -26.36
C HIS A 28 4.15 46.25 -25.41
N ALA A 29 4.39 45.98 -24.12
CA ALA A 29 4.69 47.01 -23.13
C ALA A 29 5.99 47.76 -23.42
N LEU A 30 7.05 47.09 -23.85
CA LEU A 30 8.32 47.74 -24.20
C LEU A 30 8.22 48.63 -25.43
N VAL A 31 7.51 48.20 -26.47
CA VAL A 31 7.29 49.01 -27.69
C VAL A 31 6.41 50.23 -27.40
N THR A 32 5.53 50.12 -26.41
CA THR A 32 4.61 51.20 -26.04
C THR A 32 5.26 52.22 -25.10
N LEU A 33 6.06 51.75 -24.14
CA LEU A 33 6.65 52.58 -23.07
C LEU A 33 7.98 53.26 -23.44
N LEU A 34 8.69 52.76 -24.44
CA LEU A 34 10.02 53.29 -24.82
C LEU A 34 9.98 53.90 -26.22
N PRO A 35 10.57 55.10 -26.44
CA PRO A 35 10.62 55.72 -27.75
C PRO A 35 11.62 55.02 -28.68
N ALA A 36 11.22 54.84 -29.95
CA ALA A 36 12.06 54.32 -31.04
C ALA A 36 12.66 52.91 -30.76
N VAL A 37 11.85 51.97 -30.27
CA VAL A 37 12.25 50.56 -30.15
C VAL A 37 12.21 49.88 -31.51
N GLU A 38 13.36 49.42 -31.99
CA GLU A 38 13.46 48.70 -33.28
C GLU A 38 13.36 47.18 -33.10
N HIS A 39 13.95 46.63 -32.04
CA HIS A 39 13.98 45.19 -31.78
C HIS A 39 13.94 44.88 -30.27
N VAL A 40 13.18 43.84 -29.89
CA VAL A 40 13.06 43.35 -28.50
C VAL A 40 13.20 41.83 -28.47
N TYR A 41 14.13 41.33 -27.64
CA TYR A 41 14.29 39.91 -27.36
C TYR A 41 14.15 39.66 -25.86
N ILE A 42 13.35 38.65 -25.49
CA ILE A 42 13.01 38.35 -24.10
C ILE A 42 13.40 36.91 -23.81
N TYR A 43 14.36 36.75 -22.91
CA TYR A 43 14.77 35.44 -22.39
C TYR A 43 14.05 35.21 -21.06
N LEU A 44 13.27 34.14 -20.97
CA LEU A 44 12.64 33.70 -19.72
C LEU A 44 13.36 32.47 -19.17
N LEU A 45 13.42 32.38 -17.83
CA LEU A 45 14.01 31.24 -17.14
C LEU A 45 13.08 30.03 -17.25
N ASP A 46 13.59 28.96 -17.85
CA ASP A 46 12.95 27.65 -17.95
C ASP A 46 13.73 26.64 -17.07
N GLY A 47 13.04 26.03 -16.12
CA GLY A 47 13.65 25.25 -15.03
C GLY A 47 14.53 26.12 -14.11
N ASP A 48 15.69 25.60 -13.70
CA ASP A 48 16.57 26.27 -12.73
C ASP A 48 17.76 27.02 -13.34
N THR A 49 18.08 26.82 -14.63
CA THR A 49 19.37 27.28 -15.20
C THR A 49 19.33 27.83 -16.63
N ARG A 50 18.24 27.61 -17.40
CA ARG A 50 18.22 27.91 -18.85
C ARG A 50 17.39 29.14 -19.15
N LEU A 51 17.96 30.08 -19.91
CA LEU A 51 17.28 31.31 -20.33
C LEU A 51 16.96 31.20 -21.84
N LEU A 52 15.67 31.09 -22.17
CA LEU A 52 15.19 30.80 -23.53
C LEU A 52 14.39 31.97 -24.13
N CYS A 53 14.74 32.34 -25.36
CA CYS A 53 13.99 33.26 -26.21
C CYS A 53 13.26 32.45 -27.29
N ASP A 54 12.01 32.80 -27.62
CA ASP A 54 11.16 32.03 -28.54
C ASP A 54 11.15 32.58 -29.98
N ASP A 55 11.64 33.80 -30.20
CA ASP A 55 11.56 34.47 -31.50
C ASP A 55 12.90 35.11 -31.91
N PRO A 56 13.77 34.40 -32.67
CA PRO A 56 13.71 32.96 -32.98
C PRO A 56 14.07 32.11 -31.75
N PRO A 57 13.69 30.81 -31.70
CA PRO A 57 13.96 29.94 -30.56
C PRO A 57 15.46 29.70 -30.37
N HIS A 58 16.04 30.26 -29.30
CA HIS A 58 17.45 30.05 -28.95
C HIS A 58 17.72 30.28 -27.45
N GLU A 59 18.78 29.67 -26.95
CA GLU A 59 19.26 29.85 -25.58
C GLU A 59 20.23 31.03 -25.47
N LEU A 60 20.23 31.68 -24.31
CA LEU A 60 21.14 32.79 -24.01
C LEU A 60 22.61 32.33 -24.18
N PRO A 61 23.44 33.02 -24.99
CA PRO A 61 24.82 32.61 -25.28
C PRO A 61 25.68 32.40 -24.02
N PRO A 62 26.57 31.39 -24.01
CA PRO A 62 27.33 31.04 -22.82
C PRO A 62 28.42 32.07 -22.45
N ASN A 63 28.85 32.89 -23.41
CA ASN A 63 29.89 33.91 -23.24
C ASN A 63 29.43 35.24 -23.88
N GLY A 64 29.89 36.36 -23.35
CA GLY A 64 29.66 37.70 -23.90
C GLY A 64 28.86 38.64 -22.98
N LYS A 65 28.58 39.85 -23.46
CA LYS A 65 27.94 40.93 -22.68
C LYS A 65 26.58 40.55 -22.07
N LEU A 66 25.80 39.70 -22.75
CA LEU A 66 24.54 39.16 -22.23
C LEU A 66 24.75 38.31 -20.98
N ARG A 67 25.77 37.43 -20.99
CA ARG A 67 26.12 36.58 -19.85
C ARG A 67 26.72 37.41 -18.71
N ASP A 68 27.53 38.42 -19.03
CA ASP A 68 28.09 39.35 -18.07
C ASP A 68 26.99 40.12 -17.31
N ALA A 69 25.92 40.54 -17.99
CA ALA A 69 24.77 41.20 -17.36
C ALA A 69 24.07 40.27 -16.35
N VAL A 70 23.91 39.00 -16.71
CA VAL A 70 23.32 37.97 -15.84
C VAL A 70 24.20 37.70 -14.63
N GLN A 71 25.52 37.56 -14.81
CA GLN A 71 26.46 37.31 -13.72
C GLN A 71 26.62 38.52 -12.77
N LYS A 72 26.63 39.73 -13.33
CA LYS A 72 26.76 40.98 -12.55
C LYS A 72 25.43 41.49 -11.99
N GLN A 73 24.30 40.91 -12.42
CA GLN A 73 22.93 41.27 -12.02
C GLN A 73 22.64 42.77 -12.15
N LYS A 74 23.22 43.40 -13.17
CA LYS A 74 23.13 44.84 -13.41
C LYS A 74 22.82 45.11 -14.87
N ARG A 75 21.99 46.13 -15.10
CA ARG A 75 21.70 46.64 -16.44
C ARG A 75 22.98 47.10 -17.11
N LEU A 76 23.14 46.75 -18.39
CA LEU A 76 24.27 47.15 -19.23
C LEU A 76 23.77 47.88 -20.47
N GLU A 77 24.44 48.99 -20.79
CA GLU A 77 24.19 49.78 -22.01
C GLU A 77 25.37 49.56 -22.96
N CYS A 78 25.10 49.24 -24.23
CA CYS A 78 26.16 49.00 -25.21
C CYS A 78 25.82 49.52 -26.60
N GLY A 79 26.85 50.00 -27.32
CA GLY A 79 26.74 50.45 -28.71
C GLY A 79 26.72 49.31 -29.74
N GLY A 80 26.27 48.12 -29.35
CA GLY A 80 26.22 46.90 -30.17
C GLY A 80 26.89 45.68 -29.53
N LEU A 81 26.44 44.51 -29.97
CA LEU A 81 26.95 43.19 -29.60
C LEU A 81 27.99 42.69 -30.62
N LEU A 82 28.93 41.87 -30.18
CA LEU A 82 29.93 41.29 -31.09
C LEU A 82 29.31 40.16 -31.92
N PRO A 83 29.73 39.92 -33.18
CA PRO A 83 29.20 38.84 -34.01
C PRO A 83 29.31 37.43 -33.39
N ALA A 84 30.28 37.22 -32.49
CA ALA A 84 30.44 35.97 -31.74
C ALA A 84 29.42 35.78 -30.61
N GLU A 85 28.71 36.84 -30.22
CA GLU A 85 27.67 36.86 -29.18
C GLU A 85 26.25 36.73 -29.78
N LEU A 86 26.14 36.61 -31.12
CA LEU A 86 24.88 36.55 -31.85
C LEU A 86 24.65 35.13 -32.40
N PRO A 87 23.81 34.30 -31.75
CA PRO A 87 23.65 32.89 -32.10
C PRO A 87 22.95 32.62 -33.44
N SER A 88 22.43 33.63 -34.15
CA SER A 88 21.74 33.47 -35.44
C SER A 88 21.92 34.66 -36.39
N ARG A 89 21.73 34.43 -37.70
CA ARG A 89 21.72 35.50 -38.74
C ARG A 89 20.64 36.58 -38.52
N HIS A 90 19.68 36.36 -37.62
CA HIS A 90 18.55 37.26 -37.35
C HIS A 90 18.85 38.38 -36.35
N LEU A 91 19.91 38.25 -35.54
CA LEU A 91 20.37 39.29 -34.61
C LEU A 91 21.37 40.27 -35.25
N GLY A 92 21.58 40.18 -36.57
CA GLY A 92 22.47 41.06 -37.35
C GLY A 92 22.25 42.58 -37.17
N PRO A 93 21.02 43.08 -36.91
CA PRO A 93 20.79 44.50 -36.63
C PRO A 93 21.39 45.00 -35.31
N LEU A 94 21.71 44.10 -34.37
CA LEU A 94 22.31 44.43 -33.07
C LEU A 94 23.84 44.39 -33.09
N ALA A 95 24.45 44.05 -34.23
CA ALA A 95 25.90 43.91 -34.37
C ALA A 95 26.58 45.29 -34.40
N ALA A 96 27.68 45.43 -33.67
CA ALA A 96 28.47 46.65 -33.71
C ALA A 96 29.16 46.83 -35.10
N PRO A 97 29.22 48.06 -35.65
CA PRO A 97 28.75 49.33 -35.08
C PRO A 97 27.27 49.65 -35.41
N LEU A 98 26.52 50.12 -34.41
CA LEU A 98 25.13 50.59 -34.56
C LEU A 98 25.05 51.97 -35.23
N ALA A 99 23.86 52.33 -35.72
CA ALA A 99 23.56 53.65 -36.29
C ALA A 99 23.77 54.78 -35.24
N PRO A 100 24.15 56.00 -35.67
CA PRO A 100 24.35 57.11 -34.74
C PRO A 100 23.05 57.50 -34.04
N GLY A 101 23.01 57.38 -32.71
CA GLY A 101 21.87 57.74 -31.86
C GLY A 101 21.10 56.56 -31.25
N THR A 102 21.44 55.31 -31.59
CA THR A 102 20.81 54.09 -31.06
C THR A 102 21.72 53.32 -30.12
N GLN A 103 21.13 52.62 -29.14
CA GLN A 103 21.82 51.81 -28.14
C GLN A 103 21.10 50.48 -27.91
N VAL A 104 21.83 49.50 -27.37
CA VAL A 104 21.28 48.23 -26.92
C VAL A 104 21.33 48.17 -25.40
N LEU A 105 20.15 47.99 -24.79
CA LEU A 105 19.94 47.84 -23.35
C LEU A 105 19.76 46.37 -23.00
N ILE A 106 20.56 45.89 -22.04
CA ILE A 106 20.46 44.54 -21.47
C ILE A 106 19.96 44.68 -20.03
N ILE A 107 18.75 44.19 -19.75
CA ILE A 107 18.04 44.37 -18.48
C ILE A 107 17.80 43.00 -17.83
N PRO A 108 18.61 42.60 -16.85
CA PRO A 108 18.36 41.39 -16.07
C PRO A 108 17.35 41.67 -14.93
N LEU A 109 16.23 40.95 -14.92
CA LEU A 109 15.26 40.94 -13.82
C LEU A 109 15.68 39.92 -12.77
N VAL A 110 16.01 40.40 -11.57
CA VAL A 110 16.48 39.56 -10.46
C VAL A 110 15.34 39.33 -9.47
N ASP A 111 15.08 38.06 -9.16
CA ASP A 111 14.18 37.71 -8.08
C ASP A 111 14.91 37.81 -6.74
N LYS A 112 14.51 38.79 -5.90
CA LYS A 112 15.14 39.04 -4.60
C LYS A 112 15.04 37.87 -3.61
N ASN A 113 14.10 36.94 -3.80
CA ASN A 113 13.89 35.82 -2.89
C ASN A 113 14.81 34.64 -3.21
N SER A 114 15.01 34.34 -4.50
CA SER A 114 15.90 33.26 -4.96
C SER A 114 17.33 33.71 -5.28
N GLY A 115 17.55 35.02 -5.47
CA GLY A 115 18.83 35.59 -5.91
C GLY A 115 19.17 35.28 -7.38
N ALA A 116 18.25 34.66 -8.13
CA ALA A 116 18.43 34.25 -9.52
C ALA A 116 17.89 35.30 -10.50
N VAL A 117 18.50 35.37 -11.69
CA VAL A 117 17.98 36.17 -12.82
C VAL A 117 16.88 35.38 -13.49
N VAL A 118 15.65 35.86 -13.37
CA VAL A 118 14.44 35.18 -13.84
C VAL A 118 14.07 35.52 -15.28
N CYS A 119 14.50 36.68 -15.76
CA CYS A 119 14.28 37.14 -17.13
C CYS A 119 15.40 38.08 -17.55
N VAL A 120 15.78 38.03 -18.83
CA VAL A 120 16.68 39.02 -19.44
C VAL A 120 15.96 39.64 -20.63
N ILE A 121 15.83 40.97 -20.60
CA ILE A 121 15.22 41.74 -21.67
C ILE A 121 16.34 42.44 -22.44
N LEU A 122 16.38 42.25 -23.75
CA LEU A 122 17.30 42.90 -24.67
C LEU A 122 16.50 43.83 -25.58
N VAL A 123 16.80 45.13 -25.54
CA VAL A 123 16.06 46.16 -26.29
C VAL A 123 17.03 46.99 -27.12
N HIS A 124 16.73 47.16 -28.41
CA HIS A 124 17.38 48.15 -29.27
C HIS A 124 16.52 49.41 -29.35
N CYS A 125 16.99 50.51 -28.77
CA CYS A 125 16.23 51.76 -28.68
C CYS A 125 17.12 53.01 -28.82
N GLY A 126 16.50 54.19 -28.91
CA GLY A 126 17.19 55.47 -28.83
C GLY A 126 17.74 55.78 -27.43
N GLN A 127 18.35 56.97 -27.27
CA GLN A 127 18.72 57.47 -25.94
C GLN A 127 17.47 57.74 -25.09
N LEU A 128 17.46 57.25 -23.85
CA LEU A 128 16.33 57.37 -22.94
C LEU A 128 16.31 58.73 -22.24
N SER A 129 15.11 59.28 -22.06
CA SER A 129 14.87 60.42 -21.17
C SER A 129 14.65 59.96 -19.72
N ASP A 130 14.70 60.89 -18.76
CA ASP A 130 14.43 60.59 -17.34
C ASP A 130 13.01 60.02 -17.10
N SER A 131 12.05 60.35 -17.97
CA SER A 131 10.68 59.82 -17.91
C SER A 131 10.62 58.36 -18.38
N ASP A 132 11.36 58.02 -19.44
CA ASP A 132 11.41 56.65 -19.99
C ASP A 132 12.08 55.70 -18.97
N GLU A 133 13.07 56.20 -18.23
CA GLU A 133 13.75 55.46 -17.18
C GLU A 133 12.83 55.14 -15.98
N GLN A 134 11.88 56.02 -15.65
CA GLN A 134 10.87 55.76 -14.62
C GLN A 134 9.84 54.73 -15.07
N ASN A 135 9.35 54.84 -16.31
CA ASN A 135 8.43 53.88 -16.92
C ASN A 135 9.03 52.47 -17.00
N LEU A 136 10.31 52.39 -17.38
CA LEU A 136 11.04 51.13 -17.45
C LEU A 136 11.16 50.46 -16.07
N ARG A 137 11.46 51.22 -15.00
CA ARG A 137 11.50 50.68 -13.63
C ARG A 137 10.13 50.17 -13.14
N ALA A 138 9.04 50.81 -13.56
CA ALA A 138 7.69 50.33 -13.24
C ALA A 138 7.41 49.01 -13.96
N LEU A 139 7.76 48.91 -15.25
CA LEU A 139 7.65 47.69 -16.04
C LEU A 139 8.45 46.53 -15.42
N GLU A 140 9.70 46.77 -15.02
CA GLU A 140 10.56 45.76 -14.38
C GLU A 140 9.90 45.13 -13.13
N ARG A 141 9.23 45.94 -12.30
CA ARG A 141 8.53 45.46 -11.09
C ARG A 141 7.29 44.63 -11.43
N HIS A 142 6.46 45.09 -12.37
CA HIS A 142 5.25 44.38 -12.79
C HIS A 142 5.60 43.07 -13.51
N ALA A 143 6.65 43.07 -14.33
CA ALA A 143 7.20 41.89 -14.98
C ALA A 143 7.65 40.84 -13.95
N LEU A 144 8.32 41.27 -12.87
CA LEU A 144 8.77 40.37 -11.81
C LEU A 144 7.59 39.72 -11.06
N VAL A 145 6.54 40.49 -10.76
CA VAL A 145 5.31 39.99 -10.12
C VAL A 145 4.59 39.00 -11.03
N ALA A 146 4.42 39.33 -12.31
CA ALA A 146 3.81 38.45 -13.30
C ALA A 146 4.59 37.14 -13.48
N PHE A 147 5.92 37.21 -13.49
CA PHE A 147 6.77 36.02 -13.59
C PHE A 147 6.68 35.13 -12.34
N ARG A 148 6.66 35.70 -11.13
CA ARG A 148 6.46 34.92 -9.89
C ARG A 148 5.11 34.21 -9.87
N ARG A 149 4.05 34.88 -10.33
CA ARG A 149 2.72 34.27 -10.49
C ARG A 149 2.77 33.10 -11.47
N LEU A 150 3.45 33.26 -12.61
CA LEU A 150 3.61 32.21 -13.61
C LEU A 150 4.40 31.00 -13.09
N GLN A 151 5.52 31.21 -12.41
CA GLN A 151 6.29 30.10 -11.81
C GLN A 151 5.48 29.35 -10.74
N ALA A 152 4.67 30.06 -9.96
CA ALA A 152 3.77 29.43 -9.00
C ALA A 152 2.72 28.55 -9.71
N LEU A 153 2.16 29.02 -10.83
CA LEU A 153 1.24 28.26 -11.67
C LEU A 153 1.90 27.03 -12.32
N GLN A 154 3.14 27.14 -12.79
CA GLN A 154 3.86 26.02 -13.41
C GLN A 154 4.26 24.93 -12.39
N LYS A 155 4.57 25.31 -11.14
CA LYS A 155 4.87 24.35 -10.05
C LYS A 155 3.63 23.59 -9.55
N LEU A 156 2.43 23.89 -10.06
CA LEU A 156 1.17 23.27 -9.68
C LEU A 156 0.71 22.10 -10.59
N GLN A 157 1.42 21.73 -11.66
CA GLN A 157 1.01 20.61 -12.53
C GLN A 157 1.76 19.30 -12.21
N PRO A 158 1.02 18.19 -12.07
CA PRO A 158 0.74 17.36 -13.23
C PRO A 158 -0.75 16.98 -13.36
N TRP A 159 -1.42 17.39 -14.44
CA TRP A 159 -2.70 16.79 -14.84
C TRP A 159 -2.64 16.37 -16.33
N PRO A 160 -3.24 15.23 -16.73
CA PRO A 160 -3.30 14.79 -18.12
C PRO A 160 -3.95 15.82 -19.05
N GLN A 161 -3.44 15.90 -20.28
CA GLN A 161 -4.07 16.64 -21.38
C GLN A 161 -5.50 16.15 -21.60
N VAL A 162 -6.48 16.92 -21.12
CA VAL A 162 -7.84 16.87 -21.64
C VAL A 162 -7.83 17.70 -22.92
N SER A 163 -8.05 17.02 -24.04
CA SER A 163 -8.29 17.62 -25.34
C SER A 163 -9.61 18.38 -25.30
N LEU A 164 -9.53 19.69 -25.10
CA LEU A 164 -10.63 20.60 -25.43
C LEU A 164 -10.78 20.57 -26.95
N SER A 165 -11.80 19.84 -27.41
CA SER A 165 -12.29 19.85 -28.78
C SER A 165 -12.50 21.29 -29.24
N THR A 166 -11.81 21.66 -30.31
CA THR A 166 -12.03 22.86 -31.11
C THR A 166 -13.44 22.84 -31.69
N SER A 167 -14.41 23.35 -30.94
CA SER A 167 -15.66 23.83 -31.52
C SER A 167 -15.45 25.28 -31.95
N SER A 168 -15.28 25.45 -33.26
CA SER A 168 -15.35 26.73 -33.92
C SER A 168 -16.70 27.38 -33.66
N SER A 169 -16.75 28.35 -32.75
CA SER A 169 -17.80 29.36 -32.76
C SER A 169 -17.12 30.72 -32.89
N GLN A 170 -17.18 31.23 -34.12
CA GLN A 170 -16.95 32.63 -34.41
C GLN A 170 -18.04 33.44 -33.71
N THR A 171 -17.78 33.93 -32.51
CA THR A 171 -18.45 35.12 -31.99
C THR A 171 -17.42 36.23 -31.96
N SER A 172 -17.52 37.08 -32.98
CA SER A 172 -16.86 38.37 -33.13
C SER A 172 -16.70 39.09 -31.79
N LEU A 173 -15.45 39.41 -31.43
CA LEU A 173 -15.14 40.53 -30.56
C LEU A 173 -15.91 41.76 -31.07
N ALA A 174 -16.92 42.17 -30.32
CA ALA A 174 -17.53 43.47 -30.54
C ALA A 174 -16.43 44.52 -30.38
N LYS A 175 -16.15 45.27 -31.45
CA LYS A 175 -15.29 46.44 -31.40
C LYS A 175 -15.82 47.36 -30.29
N PRO A 176 -14.96 47.94 -29.43
CA PRO A 176 -15.40 49.01 -28.56
C PRO A 176 -15.82 50.18 -29.47
N GLU A 177 -17.06 50.64 -29.31
CA GLU A 177 -17.52 51.89 -29.90
C GLU A 177 -16.55 53.00 -29.46
N LYS A 178 -16.10 53.80 -30.43
CA LYS A 178 -15.24 54.96 -30.18
C LYS A 178 -15.94 55.90 -29.20
N ALA A 179 -15.41 56.01 -27.98
CA ALA A 179 -15.75 57.09 -27.08
C ALA A 179 -15.21 58.43 -27.65
N PRO A 180 -15.95 59.54 -27.51
CA PRO A 180 -15.49 60.85 -27.97
C PRO A 180 -14.35 61.37 -27.10
N ASP A 181 -13.43 62.11 -27.70
CA ASP A 181 -12.36 62.85 -27.03
C ASP A 181 -12.91 63.70 -25.86
N SER A 182 -12.70 63.23 -24.62
CA SER A 182 -12.85 64.02 -23.41
C SER A 182 -11.63 63.79 -22.53
N SER A 183 -11.03 64.86 -22.04
CA SER A 183 -9.97 64.83 -21.02
C SER A 183 -10.32 63.90 -19.87
N TYR A 184 -9.39 63.01 -19.50
CA TYR A 184 -9.54 62.05 -18.41
C TYR A 184 -9.91 62.74 -17.09
N ASN A 185 -10.84 62.13 -16.37
CA ASN A 185 -11.32 62.67 -15.10
C ASN A 185 -10.30 62.34 -13.98
N ASP A 186 -10.24 63.19 -12.95
CA ASP A 186 -9.42 63.00 -11.73
C ASP A 186 -9.59 61.61 -11.09
N LEU A 187 -10.78 61.01 -11.25
CA LEU A 187 -11.11 59.66 -10.79
C LEU A 187 -10.23 58.57 -11.43
N ASP A 188 -9.92 58.69 -12.73
CA ASP A 188 -9.14 57.70 -13.48
C ASP A 188 -7.68 57.69 -13.02
N CYS A 189 -7.11 58.87 -12.76
CA CYS A 189 -5.75 59.02 -12.24
C CYS A 189 -5.60 58.39 -10.85
N LYS A 190 -6.59 58.58 -9.97
CA LYS A 190 -6.58 58.03 -8.62
C LYS A 190 -6.77 56.51 -8.58
N ILE A 191 -7.61 55.95 -9.46
CA ILE A 191 -7.71 54.49 -9.63
C ILE A 191 -6.39 53.90 -10.11
N LEU A 192 -5.71 54.59 -11.02
CA LEU A 192 -4.43 54.13 -11.54
C LEU A 192 -3.35 54.10 -10.44
N GLN A 193 -3.33 55.11 -9.57
CA GLN A 193 -2.47 55.12 -8.38
C GLN A 193 -2.80 53.94 -7.45
N LEU A 194 -4.07 53.69 -7.17
CA LEU A 194 -4.50 52.55 -6.34
C LEU A 194 -4.03 51.22 -6.93
N CYS A 195 -4.22 50.99 -8.24
CA CYS A 195 -3.75 49.77 -8.90
C CYS A 195 -2.22 49.59 -8.79
N GLY A 196 -1.44 50.69 -8.86
CA GLY A 196 0.00 50.66 -8.62
C GLY A 196 0.41 50.34 -7.18
N GLU A 197 -0.47 50.58 -6.21
CA GLU A 197 -0.28 50.26 -4.79
C GLU A 197 -0.76 48.84 -4.42
N LEU A 198 -1.59 48.19 -5.25
CA LEU A 198 -2.13 46.84 -5.03
C LEU A 198 -1.16 45.73 -5.45
N TYR A 199 0.02 45.68 -4.81
CA TYR A 199 1.05 44.67 -5.05
C TYR A 199 1.26 43.71 -3.86
N ASP A 200 0.49 43.84 -2.78
CA ASP A 200 0.64 42.98 -1.60
C ASP A 200 0.25 41.53 -1.91
N LEU A 201 0.93 40.59 -1.24
CA LEU A 201 0.68 39.16 -1.37
C LEU A 201 -0.48 38.68 -0.48
N ASP A 202 -0.88 39.51 0.47
CA ASP A 202 -1.91 39.20 1.46
C ASP A 202 -3.24 39.86 1.10
N ALA A 203 -4.33 39.08 1.07
CA ALA A 203 -5.64 39.58 0.65
C ALA A 203 -6.22 40.62 1.62
N ALA A 204 -5.95 40.51 2.94
CA ALA A 204 -6.41 41.49 3.92
C ALA A 204 -5.73 42.85 3.72
N SER A 205 -4.42 42.85 3.40
CA SER A 205 -3.66 44.05 3.07
C SER A 205 -4.17 44.75 1.81
N LEU A 206 -4.52 43.99 0.76
CA LEU A 206 -5.15 44.52 -0.45
C LEU A 206 -6.55 45.08 -0.16
N GLN A 207 -7.37 44.36 0.61
CA GLN A 207 -8.69 44.83 1.05
C GLN A 207 -8.59 46.16 1.79
N LEU A 208 -7.61 46.31 2.70
CA LEU A 208 -7.35 47.55 3.43
C LEU A 208 -7.10 48.75 2.50
N LYS A 209 -6.27 48.58 1.47
CA LYS A 209 -5.96 49.64 0.50
C LYS A 209 -7.19 50.04 -0.31
N VAL A 210 -7.97 49.05 -0.77
CA VAL A 210 -9.24 49.30 -1.50
C VAL A 210 -10.27 49.97 -0.59
N ILE A 211 -10.44 49.51 0.64
CA ILE A 211 -11.39 50.07 1.61
C ILE A 211 -11.02 51.52 1.96
N ASN A 212 -9.74 51.81 2.19
CA ASN A 212 -9.25 53.16 2.46
C ASN A 212 -9.49 54.12 1.29
N TYR A 213 -9.28 53.66 0.05
CA TYR A 213 -9.61 54.42 -1.14
C TYR A 213 -11.11 54.73 -1.22
N LEU A 214 -11.96 53.72 -1.03
CA LEU A 214 -13.42 53.89 -1.07
C LEU A 214 -13.91 54.84 0.03
N LYS A 215 -13.34 54.75 1.23
CA LYS A 215 -13.63 55.64 2.36
C LYS A 215 -13.39 57.11 2.01
N GLN A 216 -12.27 57.40 1.34
CA GLN A 216 -11.93 58.76 0.91
C GLN A 216 -12.83 59.26 -0.22
N GLU A 217 -13.05 58.44 -1.25
CA GLU A 217 -13.77 58.87 -2.47
C GLU A 217 -15.29 58.97 -2.28
N THR A 218 -15.86 58.17 -1.37
CA THR A 218 -17.29 58.22 -0.99
C THR A 218 -17.57 59.14 0.19
N GLN A 219 -16.53 59.72 0.81
CA GLN A 219 -16.63 60.53 2.03
C GLN A 219 -17.39 59.80 3.15
N SER A 220 -17.07 58.53 3.36
CA SER A 220 -17.71 57.67 4.36
C SER A 220 -16.87 57.59 5.63
N LEU A 221 -17.52 57.39 6.78
CA LEU A 221 -16.83 57.15 8.05
C LEU A 221 -16.13 55.78 8.03
N CYS A 222 -16.80 54.77 7.48
CA CYS A 222 -16.31 53.40 7.43
C CYS A 222 -16.76 52.72 6.14
N CYS A 223 -15.90 51.84 5.59
CA CYS A 223 -16.25 50.94 4.50
C CYS A 223 -15.81 49.52 4.88
N CYS A 224 -16.51 48.50 4.41
CA CYS A 224 -16.08 47.11 4.52
C CYS A 224 -16.43 46.32 3.26
N LEU A 225 -15.78 45.16 3.11
CA LEU A 225 -16.06 44.21 2.06
C LEU A 225 -16.62 42.93 2.67
N LEU A 226 -17.78 42.50 2.16
CA LEU A 226 -18.39 41.22 2.50
C LEU A 226 -18.18 40.27 1.32
N LEU A 227 -17.29 39.30 1.47
CA LEU A 227 -16.92 38.35 0.42
C LEU A 227 -17.97 37.24 0.37
N VAL A 228 -18.43 36.89 -0.84
CA VAL A 228 -19.40 35.80 -1.03
C VAL A 228 -18.65 34.46 -0.99
N SER A 229 -19.17 33.50 -0.22
CA SER A 229 -18.69 32.11 -0.19
C SER A 229 -18.77 31.45 -1.57
N GLU A 230 -17.91 30.50 -1.89
CA GLU A 230 -18.00 29.75 -3.16
C GLU A 230 -19.33 28.99 -3.32
N ASP A 231 -19.89 28.49 -2.21
CA ASP A 231 -21.18 27.83 -2.17
C ASP A 231 -22.38 28.80 -2.27
N ASN A 232 -22.13 30.11 -2.37
CA ASN A 232 -23.14 31.19 -2.37
C ASN A 232 -24.14 31.12 -1.20
N HIS A 233 -23.71 30.60 -0.04
CA HIS A 233 -24.55 30.44 1.15
C HIS A 233 -24.12 31.30 2.35
N GLN A 234 -22.92 31.87 2.32
CA GLN A 234 -22.40 32.73 3.39
C GLN A 234 -21.68 33.98 2.87
N LEU A 235 -21.66 35.03 3.68
CA LEU A 235 -20.84 36.23 3.51
C LEU A 235 -19.76 36.26 4.59
N PHE A 236 -18.52 36.57 4.21
CA PHE A 236 -17.39 36.67 5.12
C PHE A 236 -16.83 38.09 5.15
N CYS A 237 -16.49 38.59 6.33
CA CYS A 237 -15.83 39.87 6.50
C CYS A 237 -14.55 39.71 7.33
N GLN A 238 -13.42 40.07 6.73
CA GLN A 238 -12.10 40.02 7.38
C GLN A 238 -11.57 41.42 7.71
N VAL A 239 -12.02 42.45 6.99
CA VAL A 239 -11.53 43.84 7.13
C VAL A 239 -12.70 44.80 7.28
N VAL A 240 -12.68 45.57 8.36
CA VAL A 240 -13.69 46.59 8.67
C VAL A 240 -12.99 47.93 8.88
N GLY A 241 -13.22 48.87 7.96
CA GLY A 241 -12.54 50.16 7.94
C GLY A 241 -11.03 49.97 7.85
N ASP A 242 -10.31 50.47 8.85
CA ASP A 242 -8.85 50.47 8.89
C ASP A 242 -8.29 49.28 9.72
N ARG A 243 -9.16 48.32 10.12
CA ARG A 243 -8.82 47.19 11.00
C ARG A 243 -9.00 45.86 10.29
N VAL A 244 -7.98 45.01 10.36
CA VAL A 244 -8.10 43.57 10.05
C VAL A 244 -8.56 42.87 11.31
N LEU A 245 -9.58 42.03 11.20
CA LEU A 245 -10.14 41.26 12.32
C LEU A 245 -9.30 40.00 12.57
N ASP A 246 -9.13 39.64 13.85
CA ASP A 246 -8.42 38.41 14.24
C ASP A 246 -9.23 37.14 13.86
N GLU A 247 -10.56 37.23 13.88
CA GLU A 247 -11.48 36.19 13.42
C GLU A 247 -12.41 36.75 12.34
N GLU A 248 -12.60 35.99 11.26
CA GLU A 248 -13.53 36.35 10.18
C GLU A 248 -14.98 36.25 10.66
N ILE A 249 -15.75 37.30 10.43
CA ILE A 249 -17.18 37.30 10.75
C ILE A 249 -17.94 36.70 9.57
N SER A 250 -18.77 35.70 9.82
CA SER A 250 -19.61 35.05 8.80
C SER A 250 -21.10 35.29 9.02
N PHE A 251 -21.82 35.50 7.93
CA PHE A 251 -23.27 35.70 7.88
C PHE A 251 -23.90 34.67 6.94
N SER A 252 -25.08 34.13 7.24
CA SER A 252 -25.80 33.27 6.29
C SER A 252 -26.57 34.11 5.27
N LEU A 253 -26.47 33.77 3.99
CA LEU A 253 -27.22 34.40 2.90
C LEU A 253 -28.70 34.02 2.87
N THR A 254 -29.12 33.01 3.65
CA THR A 254 -30.51 32.54 3.70
C THR A 254 -31.46 33.45 4.47
N PHE A 255 -30.94 34.45 5.18
CA PHE A 255 -31.70 35.36 6.02
C PHE A 255 -31.32 36.81 5.70
N GLY A 256 -32.26 37.58 5.16
CA GLY A 256 -32.10 39.03 5.02
C GLY A 256 -32.11 39.59 3.58
N ARG A 257 -32.08 40.92 3.51
CA ARG A 257 -32.08 41.73 2.28
C ARG A 257 -30.71 41.76 1.62
N LEU A 258 -29.62 41.52 2.37
CA LEU A 258 -28.27 41.35 1.83
C LEU A 258 -28.14 40.12 0.89
N GLY A 259 -28.91 39.05 1.15
CA GLY A 259 -28.99 37.90 0.24
C GLY A 259 -29.65 38.24 -1.11
N GLN A 260 -30.70 39.07 -1.08
CA GLN A 260 -31.36 39.56 -2.30
C GLN A 260 -30.43 40.42 -3.17
N VAL A 261 -29.46 41.13 -2.57
CA VAL A 261 -28.44 41.90 -3.34
C VAL A 261 -27.60 40.97 -4.21
N VAL A 262 -27.26 39.77 -3.70
CA VAL A 262 -26.48 38.77 -4.43
C VAL A 262 -27.29 38.20 -5.61
N GLU A 263 -28.59 37.97 -5.42
CA GLU A 263 -29.50 37.45 -6.46
C GLU A 263 -29.88 38.51 -7.50
N ASP A 264 -30.35 39.68 -7.06
CA ASP A 264 -30.89 40.74 -7.92
C ASP A 264 -29.80 41.60 -8.57
N LYS A 265 -28.57 41.54 -8.04
CA LYS A 265 -27.40 42.33 -8.49
C LYS A 265 -27.66 43.84 -8.50
N LYS A 266 -28.52 44.31 -7.61
CA LYS A 266 -28.87 45.72 -7.45
C LYS A 266 -28.32 46.28 -6.15
N PRO A 267 -27.84 47.52 -6.15
CA PRO A 267 -27.41 48.18 -4.93
C PRO A 267 -28.60 48.40 -3.99
N ILE A 268 -28.34 48.38 -2.69
CA ILE A 268 -29.34 48.68 -1.66
C ILE A 268 -28.85 49.76 -0.71
N THR A 269 -29.80 50.43 -0.07
CA THR A 269 -29.55 51.48 0.92
C THR A 269 -30.07 51.07 2.28
N LEU A 270 -29.82 51.91 3.30
CA LEU A 270 -30.29 51.67 4.67
C LEU A 270 -31.81 51.44 4.78
N LYS A 271 -32.61 52.02 3.87
CA LYS A 271 -34.07 51.91 3.87
C LYS A 271 -34.58 50.52 3.44
N ASP A 272 -33.71 49.75 2.80
CA ASP A 272 -34.04 48.45 2.22
C ASP A 272 -33.74 47.29 3.17
N ILE A 273 -33.10 47.56 4.31
CA ILE A 273 -32.62 46.57 5.29
C ILE A 273 -33.59 46.44 6.47
N SER A 274 -33.67 45.24 7.06
CA SER A 274 -34.48 44.98 8.26
C SER A 274 -33.85 45.50 9.56
N GLU A 275 -34.67 45.74 10.58
CA GLU A 275 -34.22 46.16 11.93
C GLU A 275 -33.21 45.18 12.57
N GLU A 276 -33.31 43.88 12.26
CA GLU A 276 -32.40 42.86 12.78
C GLU A 276 -31.01 42.95 12.13
N GLU A 277 -30.97 43.09 10.80
CA GLU A 277 -29.73 43.31 10.04
C GLU A 277 -29.08 44.65 10.41
N HIS A 278 -29.88 45.70 10.66
CA HIS A 278 -29.39 46.99 11.12
C HIS A 278 -28.64 46.90 12.46
N LYS A 279 -29.21 46.15 13.42
CA LYS A 279 -28.55 45.85 14.70
C LYS A 279 -27.28 45.03 14.53
N GLN A 280 -27.30 44.04 13.64
CA GLN A 280 -26.15 43.18 13.38
C GLN A 280 -24.99 43.95 12.73
N LEU A 281 -25.28 44.80 11.74
CA LEU A 281 -24.30 45.68 11.11
C LEU A 281 -23.77 46.73 12.09
N SER A 282 -24.64 47.32 12.92
CA SER A 282 -24.22 48.26 13.97
C SER A 282 -23.32 47.59 15.03
N SER A 283 -23.61 46.33 15.37
CA SER A 283 -22.77 45.53 16.28
C SER A 283 -21.42 45.16 15.64
N MET A 284 -21.39 44.83 14.35
CA MET A 284 -20.16 44.48 13.63
C MET A 284 -19.24 45.70 13.46
N LEU A 285 -19.81 46.88 13.16
CA LEU A 285 -19.07 48.13 12.98
C LEU A 285 -18.70 48.81 14.30
N GLY A 286 -19.36 48.45 15.41
CA GLY A 286 -19.17 49.10 16.72
C GLY A 286 -19.66 50.55 16.76
N CYS A 287 -20.52 50.96 15.82
CA CYS A 287 -21.11 52.30 15.75
C CYS A 287 -22.53 52.25 15.16
N GLU A 288 -23.36 53.24 15.47
CA GLU A 288 -24.73 53.32 14.96
C GLU A 288 -24.72 53.69 13.46
N VAL A 289 -25.41 52.89 12.63
CA VAL A 289 -25.46 53.11 11.18
C VAL A 289 -26.59 54.08 10.83
N THR A 290 -26.24 55.31 10.44
CA THR A 290 -27.18 56.38 10.06
C THR A 290 -27.43 56.46 8.56
N SER A 291 -26.46 56.01 7.74
CA SER A 291 -26.60 55.91 6.28
C SER A 291 -25.79 54.73 5.77
N MET A 292 -26.30 54.00 4.77
CA MET A 292 -25.60 52.86 4.16
C MET A 292 -25.79 52.83 2.65
N LEU A 293 -24.74 52.48 1.92
CA LEU A 293 -24.76 52.06 0.53
C LEU A 293 -24.06 50.71 0.39
N CYS A 294 -24.77 49.70 -0.12
CA CYS A 294 -24.22 48.38 -0.41
C CYS A 294 -24.27 48.15 -1.92
N VAL A 295 -23.11 47.94 -2.54
CA VAL A 295 -22.98 47.74 -3.99
C VAL A 295 -22.45 46.33 -4.27
N PRO A 296 -23.15 45.52 -5.09
CA PRO A 296 -22.67 44.21 -5.48
C PRO A 296 -21.47 44.31 -6.42
N VAL A 297 -20.38 43.64 -6.07
CA VAL A 297 -19.17 43.51 -6.88
C VAL A 297 -19.32 42.30 -7.80
N ILE A 298 -19.61 42.57 -9.06
CA ILE A 298 -19.80 41.54 -10.08
C ILE A 298 -18.46 41.22 -10.73
N SER A 299 -18.07 39.94 -10.70
CA SER A 299 -16.87 39.50 -11.42
C SER A 299 -17.12 39.55 -12.93
N ARG A 300 -16.20 40.20 -13.66
CA ARG A 300 -16.24 40.24 -15.13
C ARG A 300 -16.05 38.86 -15.77
N ALA A 301 -15.37 37.94 -15.08
CA ALA A 301 -15.09 36.61 -15.60
C ALA A 301 -16.27 35.65 -15.43
N THR A 302 -16.91 35.65 -14.25
CA THR A 302 -17.99 34.70 -13.92
C THR A 302 -19.38 35.30 -14.03
N SER A 303 -19.51 36.62 -14.17
CA SER A 303 -20.77 37.36 -14.11
C SER A 303 -21.57 37.14 -12.81
N GLN A 304 -20.93 36.63 -11.76
CA GLN A 304 -21.52 36.41 -10.43
C GLN A 304 -21.06 37.50 -9.44
N VAL A 305 -21.83 37.72 -8.38
CA VAL A 305 -21.45 38.62 -7.30
C VAL A 305 -20.40 37.92 -6.44
N VAL A 306 -19.20 38.49 -6.36
CA VAL A 306 -18.06 37.91 -5.61
C VAL A 306 -17.87 38.60 -4.27
N ALA A 307 -18.32 39.85 -4.14
CA ALA A 307 -18.30 40.58 -2.89
C ALA A 307 -19.43 41.62 -2.84
N LEU A 308 -19.76 42.11 -1.66
CA LEU A 308 -20.60 43.28 -1.43
C LEU A 308 -19.74 44.38 -0.83
N ALA A 309 -19.62 45.50 -1.54
CA ALA A 309 -18.91 46.68 -1.07
C ALA A 309 -19.87 47.56 -0.29
N CYS A 310 -19.65 47.68 1.02
CA CYS A 310 -20.53 48.42 1.92
C CYS A 310 -19.85 49.69 2.42
N ALA A 311 -20.51 50.83 2.23
CA ALA A 311 -20.10 52.14 2.73
C ALA A 311 -21.10 52.62 3.79
N PHE A 312 -20.60 53.11 4.92
CA PHE A 312 -21.39 53.49 6.10
C PHE A 312 -21.09 54.92 6.56
N ASN A 313 -22.14 55.59 7.05
CA ASN A 313 -22.14 56.90 7.70
C ASN A 313 -21.41 57.98 6.89
N LYS A 314 -22.10 58.57 5.92
CA LYS A 314 -21.59 59.62 5.05
C LYS A 314 -21.25 60.88 5.85
N LEU A 315 -20.06 61.43 5.63
CA LEU A 315 -19.53 62.61 6.34
C LEU A 315 -20.07 63.93 5.77
N SER A 316 -20.45 63.95 4.49
CA SER A 316 -20.97 65.13 3.78
C SER A 316 -22.31 64.82 3.08
N GLY A 317 -23.42 65.03 3.79
CA GLY A 317 -24.80 64.85 3.30
C GLY A 317 -25.57 63.73 4.02
N GLU A 318 -26.91 63.75 3.94
CA GLU A 318 -27.78 62.78 4.64
C GLU A 318 -27.90 61.42 3.91
N SER A 319 -27.53 61.34 2.63
CA SER A 319 -27.62 60.09 1.85
C SER A 319 -26.54 59.96 0.78
N TYR A 320 -26.23 58.71 0.41
CA TYR A 320 -25.40 58.38 -0.75
C TYR A 320 -26.11 58.72 -2.06
N THR A 321 -25.35 59.13 -3.07
CA THR A 321 -25.86 59.51 -4.40
C THR A 321 -25.45 58.49 -5.45
N ASP A 322 -26.10 58.50 -6.62
CA ASP A 322 -25.76 57.62 -7.75
C ASP A 322 -24.30 57.79 -8.22
N THR A 323 -23.70 58.97 -7.97
CA THR A 323 -22.27 59.20 -8.20
C THR A 323 -21.37 58.41 -7.26
N ASP A 324 -21.79 58.19 -6.01
CA ASP A 324 -21.03 57.40 -5.04
C ASP A 324 -21.10 55.91 -5.40
N GLU A 325 -22.26 55.44 -5.87
CA GLU A 325 -22.41 54.10 -6.43
C GLU A 325 -21.48 53.91 -7.64
N HIS A 326 -21.46 54.87 -8.57
CA HIS A 326 -20.61 54.81 -9.74
C HIS A 326 -19.13 54.75 -9.38
N LYS A 327 -18.67 55.49 -8.36
CA LYS A 327 -17.28 55.43 -7.87
C LYS A 327 -16.91 54.05 -7.33
N ILE A 328 -17.81 53.40 -6.58
CA ILE A 328 -17.59 52.04 -6.07
C ILE A 328 -17.53 51.04 -7.23
N GLN A 329 -18.48 51.09 -8.17
CA GLN A 329 -18.47 50.23 -9.36
C GLN A 329 -17.21 50.43 -10.20
N HIS A 330 -16.80 51.69 -10.41
CA HIS A 330 -15.60 52.04 -11.16
C HIS A 330 -14.31 51.54 -10.48
N CYS A 331 -14.26 51.54 -9.15
CA CYS A 331 -13.14 50.96 -8.41
C CYS A 331 -13.01 49.45 -8.67
N PHE A 332 -14.09 48.70 -8.43
CA PHE A 332 -14.08 47.25 -8.60
C PHE A 332 -14.00 46.79 -10.05
N CYS A 333 -14.30 47.66 -11.01
CA CYS A 333 -14.03 47.42 -12.42
C CYS A 333 -12.57 47.04 -12.69
N TYR A 334 -11.61 47.54 -11.91
CA TYR A 334 -10.18 47.25 -12.08
C TYR A 334 -9.59 46.46 -10.91
N THR A 335 -10.04 46.72 -9.68
CA THR A 335 -9.43 46.12 -8.47
C THR A 335 -10.00 44.74 -8.13
N SER A 336 -11.18 44.36 -8.65
CA SER A 336 -11.83 43.08 -8.31
C SER A 336 -11.00 41.86 -8.73
N THR A 337 -10.36 41.90 -9.90
CA THR A 337 -9.58 40.77 -10.43
C THR A 337 -8.38 40.44 -9.55
N VAL A 338 -7.60 41.45 -9.16
CA VAL A 338 -6.43 41.26 -8.29
C VAL A 338 -6.86 40.80 -6.90
N LEU A 339 -7.90 41.39 -6.32
CA LEU A 339 -8.41 41.01 -5.00
C LEU A 339 -8.93 39.56 -4.99
N THR A 340 -9.74 39.18 -5.98
CA THR A 340 -10.32 37.83 -6.08
C THR A 340 -9.23 36.78 -6.32
N SER A 341 -8.27 37.06 -7.20
CA SER A 341 -7.18 36.12 -7.48
C SER A 341 -6.24 35.92 -6.29
N THR A 342 -5.91 36.97 -5.53
CA THR A 342 -5.09 36.84 -4.30
C THR A 342 -5.84 36.07 -3.22
N LEU A 343 -7.15 36.32 -3.04
CA LEU A 343 -7.98 35.58 -2.09
C LEU A 343 -8.07 34.09 -2.46
N ALA A 344 -8.31 33.78 -3.74
CA ALA A 344 -8.33 32.41 -4.24
C ALA A 344 -6.98 31.72 -4.01
N PHE A 345 -5.87 32.42 -4.29
CA PHE A 345 -4.52 31.89 -4.05
C PHE A 345 -4.27 31.53 -2.58
N GLN A 346 -4.65 32.40 -1.63
CA GLN A 346 -4.47 32.12 -0.20
C GLN A 346 -5.31 30.92 0.27
N LYS A 347 -6.56 30.80 -0.21
CA LYS A 347 -7.42 29.65 0.08
C LYS A 347 -6.84 28.34 -0.46
N GLU A 348 -6.43 28.33 -1.72
CA GLU A 348 -5.78 27.17 -2.35
C GLU A 348 -4.47 26.78 -1.64
N GLN A 349 -3.67 27.76 -1.24
CA GLN A 349 -2.45 27.50 -0.48
C GLN A 349 -2.76 26.85 0.87
N LYS A 350 -3.80 27.31 1.57
CA LYS A 350 -4.27 26.73 2.82
C LYS A 350 -4.74 25.28 2.63
N LEU A 351 -5.62 25.03 1.66
CA LEU A 351 -6.11 23.68 1.32
C LEU A 351 -4.97 22.72 0.94
N LYS A 352 -3.96 23.21 0.20
CA LYS A 352 -2.78 22.42 -0.15
C LYS A 352 -2.00 22.00 1.09
N CYS A 353 -1.74 22.91 2.02
CA CYS A 353 -1.04 22.59 3.26
C CYS A 353 -1.83 21.57 4.10
N GLU A 354 -3.15 21.69 4.16
CA GLU A 354 -4.03 20.74 4.84
C GLU A 354 -3.99 19.35 4.19
N CYS A 355 -4.05 19.26 2.86
CA CYS A 355 -3.89 17.99 2.13
C CYS A 355 -2.51 17.37 2.34
N GLN A 356 -1.45 18.18 2.37
CA GLN A 356 -0.09 17.70 2.65
C GLN A 356 0.04 17.15 4.06
N ALA A 357 -0.58 17.79 5.05
CA ALA A 357 -0.63 17.29 6.42
C ALA A 357 -1.30 15.90 6.46
N LEU A 358 -2.46 15.76 5.81
CA LEU A 358 -3.19 14.48 5.75
C LEU A 358 -2.40 13.38 5.04
N LEU A 359 -1.69 13.69 3.94
CA LEU A 359 -0.81 12.75 3.25
C LEU A 359 0.41 12.33 4.10
N GLN A 360 0.97 13.25 4.87
CA GLN A 360 2.08 12.96 5.77
C GLN A 360 1.64 12.00 6.88
N VAL A 361 0.45 12.23 7.43
CA VAL A 361 -0.17 11.33 8.41
C VAL A 361 -0.44 9.95 7.81
N ALA A 362 -1.04 9.89 6.61
CA ALA A 362 -1.26 8.62 5.92
C ALA A 362 0.04 7.82 5.72
N LYS A 363 1.12 8.52 5.36
CA LYS A 363 2.45 7.91 5.23
C LYS A 363 2.94 7.32 6.57
N ASN A 364 2.83 8.07 7.66
CA ASN A 364 3.25 7.61 8.99
C ASN A 364 2.45 6.37 9.44
N LEU A 365 1.14 6.34 9.18
CA LEU A 365 0.30 5.19 9.53
C LEU A 365 0.67 3.94 8.72
N PHE A 366 0.97 4.08 7.42
CA PHE A 366 1.28 2.94 6.56
C PHE A 366 2.68 2.34 6.78
N THR A 367 3.58 3.02 7.50
CA THR A 367 4.90 2.47 7.83
C THR A 367 4.91 1.54 9.04
N HIS A 368 3.83 1.53 9.85
CA HIS A 368 3.74 0.77 11.11
C HIS A 368 2.66 -0.33 11.08
N LEU A 369 2.47 -0.97 9.92
CA LEU A 369 1.43 -1.99 9.74
C LEU A 369 1.76 -3.32 10.42
N ASP A 370 3.00 -3.52 10.84
CA ASP A 370 3.52 -4.74 11.47
C ASP A 370 3.09 -4.91 12.92
N ASP A 371 2.89 -3.80 13.66
CA ASP A 371 2.45 -3.80 15.05
C ASP A 371 1.24 -2.89 15.28
N VAL A 372 0.09 -3.51 15.59
CA VAL A 372 -1.18 -2.83 15.87
C VAL A 372 -1.05 -1.85 17.03
N SER A 373 -0.23 -2.14 18.04
CA SER A 373 -0.09 -1.29 19.22
C SER A 373 0.61 0.03 18.89
N VAL A 374 1.69 -0.04 18.10
CA VAL A 374 2.42 1.14 17.61
C VAL A 374 1.54 1.94 16.64
N LEU A 375 0.83 1.25 15.75
CA LEU A 375 -0.11 1.90 14.84
C LEU A 375 -1.19 2.69 15.58
N LEU A 376 -1.78 2.12 16.63
CA LEU A 376 -2.81 2.81 17.42
C LEU A 376 -2.26 4.06 18.13
N GLN A 377 -1.01 4.04 18.60
CA GLN A 377 -0.34 5.22 19.19
C GLN A 377 -0.15 6.34 18.17
N GLU A 378 0.28 5.99 16.97
CA GLU A 378 0.42 6.95 15.88
C GLU A 378 -0.94 7.52 15.49
N ILE A 379 -2.00 6.70 15.42
CA ILE A 379 -3.35 7.18 15.16
C ILE A 379 -3.81 8.18 16.23
N ILE A 380 -3.59 7.89 17.51
CA ILE A 380 -3.93 8.79 18.62
C ILE A 380 -3.19 10.13 18.49
N THR A 381 -1.88 10.07 18.26
CA THR A 381 -1.01 11.26 18.17
C THR A 381 -1.40 12.12 16.98
N GLU A 382 -1.59 11.52 15.81
CA GLU A 382 -1.90 12.24 14.58
C GLU A 382 -3.33 12.79 14.58
N ALA A 383 -4.31 12.04 15.09
CA ALA A 383 -5.68 12.53 15.25
C ALA A 383 -5.76 13.77 16.15
N ARG A 384 -5.00 13.75 17.27
CA ARG A 384 -4.92 14.86 18.21
C ARG A 384 -4.30 16.10 17.54
N ASN A 385 -3.19 15.93 16.82
CA ASN A 385 -2.49 17.02 16.14
C ASN A 385 -3.34 17.62 15.00
N LEU A 386 -3.97 16.78 14.17
CA LEU A 386 -4.81 17.20 13.05
C LEU A 386 -6.02 18.03 13.53
N SER A 387 -6.66 17.58 14.61
CA SER A 387 -7.87 18.23 15.14
C SER A 387 -7.61 19.29 16.21
N ASN A 388 -6.35 19.49 16.64
CA ASN A 388 -6.00 20.32 17.79
C ASN A 388 -6.84 19.99 19.03
N ALA A 389 -6.94 18.71 19.38
CA ALA A 389 -7.60 18.24 20.59
C ALA A 389 -6.61 18.14 21.77
N GLU A 390 -7.09 18.17 23.01
CA GLU A 390 -6.26 17.92 24.19
C GLU A 390 -5.97 16.42 24.34
N ILE A 391 -6.97 15.56 24.12
CA ILE A 391 -6.86 14.11 24.28
C ILE A 391 -7.52 13.40 23.09
N CYS A 392 -6.93 12.27 22.67
CA CYS A 392 -7.53 11.33 21.74
C CYS A 392 -7.54 9.93 22.34
N SER A 393 -8.64 9.20 22.18
CA SER A 393 -8.75 7.79 22.55
C SER A 393 -9.27 6.98 21.36
N VAL A 394 -8.75 5.75 21.22
CA VAL A 394 -9.16 4.83 20.15
C VAL A 394 -9.56 3.50 20.76
N PHE A 395 -10.75 3.03 20.36
CA PHE A 395 -11.34 1.78 20.80
C PHE A 395 -11.50 0.86 19.60
N LEU A 396 -11.08 -0.41 19.74
CA LEU A 396 -11.33 -1.44 18.74
C LEU A 396 -12.55 -2.27 19.13
N LEU A 397 -13.39 -2.60 18.16
CA LEU A 397 -14.59 -3.41 18.38
C LEU A 397 -14.24 -4.90 18.39
N ASP A 398 -14.41 -5.55 19.54
CA ASP A 398 -14.39 -7.01 19.64
C ASP A 398 -15.79 -7.58 19.36
N ARG A 399 -15.92 -8.24 18.21
CA ARG A 399 -17.20 -8.80 17.76
C ARG A 399 -17.64 -10.03 18.55
N LEU A 400 -16.72 -10.74 19.21
CA LEU A 400 -17.06 -11.97 19.94
C LEU A 400 -17.70 -11.63 21.29
N SER A 401 -17.14 -10.64 21.98
CA SER A 401 -17.64 -10.16 23.28
C SER A 401 -18.67 -9.05 23.18
N HIS A 402 -18.84 -8.43 22.01
CA HIS A 402 -19.66 -7.22 21.81
C HIS A 402 -19.19 -6.04 22.69
N GLU A 403 -17.87 -5.88 22.82
CA GLU A 403 -17.23 -4.83 23.61
C GLU A 403 -16.30 -3.96 22.76
N LEU A 404 -16.17 -2.70 23.14
CA LEU A 404 -15.14 -1.78 22.68
C LEU A 404 -13.95 -1.86 23.64
N VAL A 405 -12.79 -2.20 23.10
CA VAL A 405 -11.55 -2.41 23.85
C VAL A 405 -10.59 -1.26 23.58
N ALA A 406 -10.23 -0.50 24.61
CA ALA A 406 -9.15 0.47 24.53
C ALA A 406 -7.82 -0.26 24.72
N LYS A 407 -7.01 -0.33 23.65
CA LYS A 407 -5.67 -0.94 23.72
C LYS A 407 -4.57 0.03 24.12
N VAL A 408 -4.78 1.34 23.94
CA VAL A 408 -3.78 2.36 24.25
C VAL A 408 -4.45 3.62 24.80
N PHE A 409 -3.85 4.22 25.83
CA PHE A 409 -4.24 5.50 26.42
C PHE A 409 -3.08 6.50 26.33
N ASP A 410 -3.36 7.81 26.30
CA ASP A 410 -2.38 8.91 26.19
C ASP A 410 -1.51 9.02 27.47
N GLY A 411 -0.67 8.00 27.71
CA GLY A 411 0.13 7.78 28.92
C GLY A 411 1.11 6.59 28.88
N GLY A 412 1.09 5.75 27.82
CA GLY A 412 2.05 4.67 27.60
C GLY A 412 1.46 3.41 26.98
N VAL A 413 2.32 2.48 26.53
CA VAL A 413 1.90 1.11 26.15
C VAL A 413 1.52 0.36 27.43
N VAL A 414 0.31 -0.17 27.47
CA VAL A 414 -0.10 -1.06 28.55
C VAL A 414 0.43 -2.46 28.21
N ASP A 415 1.60 -2.81 28.74
CA ASP A 415 2.32 -4.06 28.43
C ASP A 415 1.73 -5.30 29.15
N ASP A 416 0.62 -5.12 29.86
CA ASP A 416 0.01 -6.12 30.76
C ASP A 416 -1.48 -6.26 30.43
N GLU A 417 -1.97 -7.49 30.17
CA GLU A 417 -3.39 -7.80 29.87
C GLU A 417 -4.36 -7.33 30.98
N SER A 418 -3.82 -6.90 32.12
CA SER A 418 -4.52 -6.49 33.34
C SER A 418 -5.15 -5.08 33.30
N TYR A 419 -4.89 -4.27 32.27
CA TYR A 419 -5.37 -2.88 32.16
C TYR A 419 -6.11 -2.55 30.83
N GLU A 420 -6.66 -3.55 30.12
CA GLU A 420 -7.57 -3.30 29.00
C GLU A 420 -8.90 -2.69 29.49
N ILE A 421 -9.23 -1.46 29.07
CA ILE A 421 -10.53 -0.86 29.34
C ILE A 421 -11.55 -1.42 28.34
N ARG A 422 -12.58 -2.09 28.86
CA ARG A 422 -13.67 -2.69 28.09
C ARG A 422 -14.97 -1.99 28.41
N ILE A 423 -15.65 -1.50 27.39
CA ILE A 423 -17.00 -0.91 27.50
C ILE A 423 -17.96 -1.63 26.55
N PRO A 424 -19.23 -1.85 26.93
CA PRO A 424 -20.21 -2.41 26.01
C PRO A 424 -20.32 -1.59 24.72
N ALA A 425 -20.40 -2.27 23.57
CA ALA A 425 -20.35 -1.62 22.26
C ALA A 425 -21.56 -0.72 21.94
N ASP A 426 -22.60 -0.72 22.78
CA ASP A 426 -23.81 0.09 22.67
C ASP A 426 -23.91 1.18 23.74
N GLN A 427 -22.94 1.29 24.64
CA GLN A 427 -22.98 2.20 25.78
C GLN A 427 -22.18 3.49 25.55
N GLY A 428 -22.74 4.61 26.00
CA GLY A 428 -22.07 5.92 26.00
C GLY A 428 -21.91 6.52 24.61
N ILE A 429 -21.01 7.50 24.50
CA ILE A 429 -20.74 8.22 23.25
C ILE A 429 -20.09 7.29 22.22
N ALA A 430 -19.02 6.60 22.61
CA ALA A 430 -18.32 5.65 21.74
C ALA A 430 -19.23 4.52 21.26
N GLY A 431 -20.07 3.95 22.14
CA GLY A 431 -21.00 2.89 21.76
C GLY A 431 -22.12 3.37 20.80
N HIS A 432 -22.62 4.59 20.99
CA HIS A 432 -23.58 5.17 20.05
C HIS A 432 -22.97 5.34 18.64
N VAL A 433 -21.73 5.83 18.55
CA VAL A 433 -21.02 5.97 17.28
C VAL A 433 -20.68 4.60 16.68
N ALA A 434 -20.29 3.62 17.51
CA ALA A 434 -20.02 2.26 17.07
C ALA A 434 -21.27 1.59 16.46
N THR A 435 -22.43 1.79 17.08
CA THR A 435 -23.70 1.19 16.66
C THR A 435 -24.29 1.87 15.44
N THR A 436 -24.24 3.21 15.38
CA THR A 436 -24.83 3.98 14.28
C THR A 436 -23.92 4.11 13.07
N GLY A 437 -22.60 4.00 13.26
CA GLY A 437 -21.60 4.22 12.22
C GLY A 437 -21.60 5.67 11.69
N LYS A 438 -22.04 6.64 12.49
CA LYS A 438 -22.07 8.08 12.15
C LYS A 438 -21.26 8.91 13.14
N ILE A 439 -20.65 9.98 12.64
CA ILE A 439 -19.90 10.94 13.46
C ILE A 439 -20.84 11.68 14.44
N LEU A 440 -20.35 12.00 15.63
CA LEU A 440 -21.08 12.76 16.65
C LEU A 440 -20.19 13.89 17.19
N ASN A 441 -20.62 15.14 17.00
CA ASN A 441 -19.94 16.33 17.49
C ASN A 441 -20.76 16.98 18.61
N ILE A 442 -20.20 17.03 19.82
CA ILE A 442 -20.84 17.49 21.04
C ILE A 442 -20.17 18.79 21.50
N LYS A 443 -20.93 19.89 21.47
CA LYS A 443 -20.46 21.23 21.84
C LYS A 443 -20.30 21.45 23.36
N ASP A 444 -21.17 20.82 24.15
CA ASP A 444 -21.09 20.80 25.62
C ASP A 444 -21.37 19.39 26.11
N ALA A 445 -20.31 18.71 26.57
CA ALA A 445 -20.39 17.31 27.02
C ALA A 445 -21.35 17.13 28.20
N TYR A 446 -21.39 18.07 29.15
CA TYR A 446 -22.21 17.94 30.36
C TYR A 446 -23.70 18.06 30.07
N SER A 447 -24.07 18.70 28.96
CA SER A 447 -25.46 18.81 28.50
C SER A 447 -25.95 17.56 27.75
N HIS A 448 -25.05 16.68 27.32
CA HIS A 448 -25.37 15.57 26.43
C HIS A 448 -25.82 14.32 27.20
N PRO A 449 -26.94 13.66 26.83
CA PRO A 449 -27.51 12.54 27.59
C PRO A 449 -26.64 11.27 27.63
N LEU A 450 -25.73 11.13 26.66
CA LEU A 450 -24.82 9.97 26.56
C LEU A 450 -23.50 10.16 27.31
N PHE A 451 -23.24 11.35 27.87
CA PHE A 451 -21.98 11.64 28.57
C PHE A 451 -22.01 11.13 30.01
N TYR A 452 -21.01 10.34 30.40
CA TYR A 452 -20.88 9.80 31.74
C TYR A 452 -19.90 10.62 32.59
N ARG A 453 -20.42 11.32 33.59
CA ARG A 453 -19.63 12.27 34.42
C ARG A 453 -18.70 11.59 35.44
N GLY A 454 -18.93 10.33 35.78
CA GLY A 454 -18.18 9.66 36.86
C GLY A 454 -16.68 9.51 36.58
N VAL A 455 -16.25 9.52 35.31
CA VAL A 455 -14.83 9.52 34.94
C VAL A 455 -14.19 10.89 35.19
N ASP A 456 -14.85 11.99 34.83
CA ASP A 456 -14.40 13.35 35.14
C ASP A 456 -14.34 13.58 36.67
N ASP A 457 -15.37 13.14 37.40
CA ASP A 457 -15.48 13.31 38.86
C ASP A 457 -14.36 12.57 39.64
N SER A 458 -13.83 11.48 39.09
CA SER A 458 -12.78 10.67 39.71
C SER A 458 -11.36 11.09 39.29
N THR A 459 -11.20 11.61 38.07
CA THR A 459 -9.89 12.01 37.52
C THR A 459 -9.57 13.48 37.74
N GLY A 460 -10.59 14.31 38.02
CA GLY A 460 -10.46 15.76 38.08
C GLY A 460 -10.30 16.44 36.71
N PHE A 461 -10.34 15.66 35.62
CA PHE A 461 -10.35 16.16 34.26
C PHE A 461 -11.74 16.71 33.92
N ARG A 462 -11.80 17.85 33.20
CA ARG A 462 -13.07 18.47 32.80
C ARG A 462 -13.25 18.41 31.30
N THR A 463 -14.21 17.60 30.86
CA THR A 463 -14.58 17.45 29.46
C THR A 463 -15.54 18.56 29.03
N ARG A 464 -15.11 19.41 28.10
CA ARG A 464 -15.85 20.56 27.54
C ARG A 464 -16.63 20.17 26.30
N ASN A 465 -15.95 19.62 25.31
CA ASN A 465 -16.52 19.26 24.00
C ASN A 465 -15.86 17.97 23.48
N ILE A 466 -16.60 17.23 22.64
CA ILE A 466 -16.20 15.90 22.18
C ILE A 466 -16.52 15.76 20.69
N LEU A 467 -15.58 15.24 19.91
CA LEU A 467 -15.80 14.79 18.54
C LEU A 467 -15.49 13.29 18.44
N CYS A 468 -16.52 12.49 18.20
CA CYS A 468 -16.40 11.03 18.13
C CYS A 468 -16.75 10.52 16.74
N PHE A 469 -15.89 9.71 16.13
CA PHE A 469 -16.04 9.22 14.76
C PHE A 469 -15.75 7.72 14.60
N PRO A 470 -16.48 7.03 13.70
CA PRO A 470 -16.38 5.59 13.52
C PRO A 470 -15.26 5.23 12.54
N ILE A 471 -14.42 4.26 12.91
CA ILE A 471 -13.41 3.65 12.04
C ILE A 471 -14.04 2.44 11.33
N LYS A 472 -14.05 2.47 10.00
CA LYS A 472 -14.71 1.45 9.18
C LYS A 472 -13.72 0.70 8.29
N ASN A 473 -14.01 -0.56 7.99
CA ASN A 473 -13.30 -1.32 6.97
C ASN A 473 -13.81 -1.00 5.55
N GLU A 474 -13.20 -1.62 4.53
CA GLU A 474 -13.61 -1.49 3.13
C GLU A 474 -15.09 -1.87 2.90
N SER A 475 -15.61 -2.79 3.70
CA SER A 475 -17.01 -3.25 3.69
C SER A 475 -18.00 -2.29 4.36
N GLN A 476 -17.55 -1.11 4.79
CA GLN A 476 -18.34 -0.12 5.57
C GLN A 476 -18.78 -0.61 6.96
N GLU A 477 -18.22 -1.70 7.47
CA GLU A 477 -18.48 -2.17 8.82
C GLU A 477 -17.58 -1.43 9.82
N VAL A 478 -18.12 -1.08 10.98
CA VAL A 478 -17.35 -0.46 12.05
C VAL A 478 -16.40 -1.50 12.66
N ILE A 479 -15.12 -1.16 12.72
CA ILE A 479 -14.05 -1.96 13.35
C ILE A 479 -13.49 -1.29 14.60
N GLY A 480 -13.79 0.00 14.80
CA GLY A 480 -13.39 0.75 15.96
C GLY A 480 -14.01 2.14 15.97
N VAL A 481 -13.73 2.90 17.03
CA VAL A 481 -14.21 4.27 17.22
C VAL A 481 -13.06 5.10 17.79
N ALA A 482 -12.95 6.35 17.33
CA ALA A 482 -12.03 7.33 17.88
C ALA A 482 -12.79 8.50 18.50
N GLU A 483 -12.30 9.01 19.62
CA GLU A 483 -12.90 10.10 20.36
C GLU A 483 -11.84 11.17 20.64
N LEU A 484 -12.12 12.39 20.21
CA LEU A 484 -11.31 13.58 20.43
C LEU A 484 -11.99 14.45 21.47
N VAL A 485 -11.24 14.83 22.50
CA VAL A 485 -11.76 15.57 23.65
C VAL A 485 -11.06 16.92 23.77
N ASN A 486 -11.86 17.96 24.00
CA ASN A 486 -11.47 19.34 24.22
C ASN A 486 -10.65 19.97 23.09
N LYS A 487 -11.31 20.76 22.26
CA LYS A 487 -10.66 21.63 21.27
C LYS A 487 -9.74 22.65 21.95
N ILE A 488 -8.50 22.75 21.47
CA ILE A 488 -7.52 23.77 21.80
C ILE A 488 -7.73 24.97 20.88
N ASN A 489 -7.65 26.19 21.43
CA ASN A 489 -7.84 27.45 20.68
C ASN A 489 -9.19 27.55 19.95
N GLY A 490 -10.25 26.95 20.50
CA GLY A 490 -11.59 27.04 19.96
C GLY A 490 -12.68 26.64 20.96
N PRO A 491 -13.92 27.12 20.78
CA PRO A 491 -15.02 26.79 21.69
C PRO A 491 -15.50 25.33 21.54
N TRP A 492 -15.42 24.76 20.34
CA TRP A 492 -15.78 23.38 19.99
C TRP A 492 -15.17 22.99 18.63
N PHE A 493 -15.32 21.72 18.24
CA PHE A 493 -14.90 21.23 16.92
C PHE A 493 -15.77 21.82 15.80
N SER A 494 -15.11 22.34 14.77
CA SER A 494 -15.72 22.96 13.60
C SER A 494 -16.21 21.91 12.60
N LYS A 495 -16.99 22.33 11.59
CA LYS A 495 -17.41 21.42 10.52
C LYS A 495 -16.22 20.87 9.72
N PHE A 496 -15.20 21.71 9.54
CA PHE A 496 -13.94 21.29 8.95
C PHE A 496 -13.24 20.18 9.75
N ASP A 497 -13.27 20.24 11.09
CA ASP A 497 -12.73 19.17 11.93
C ASP A 497 -13.48 17.84 11.74
N GLU A 498 -14.79 17.87 11.49
CA GLU A 498 -15.58 16.67 11.18
C GLU A 498 -15.18 16.05 9.85
N ASP A 499 -15.00 16.88 8.81
CA ASP A 499 -14.60 16.43 7.48
C ASP A 499 -13.17 15.87 7.48
N LEU A 500 -12.26 16.53 8.22
CA LEU A 500 -10.90 16.07 8.42
C LEU A 500 -10.85 14.74 9.19
N ALA A 501 -11.62 14.62 10.28
CA ALA A 501 -11.74 13.37 11.04
C ALA A 501 -12.30 12.23 10.18
N THR A 502 -13.27 12.52 9.31
CA THR A 502 -13.84 11.55 8.37
C THR A 502 -12.79 11.07 7.37
N ALA A 503 -12.03 11.99 6.77
CA ALA A 503 -10.97 11.65 5.83
C ALA A 503 -9.84 10.85 6.51
N PHE A 504 -9.41 11.26 7.69
CA PHE A 504 -8.42 10.56 8.51
C PHE A 504 -8.89 9.16 8.92
N SER A 505 -10.18 9.00 9.23
CA SER A 505 -10.78 7.72 9.60
C SER A 505 -10.70 6.66 8.51
N ILE A 506 -10.65 7.07 7.23
CA ILE A 506 -10.48 6.13 6.10
C ILE A 506 -9.09 5.48 6.17
N TYR A 507 -8.05 6.28 6.38
CA TYR A 507 -6.68 5.77 6.51
C TYR A 507 -6.52 4.89 7.74
N CYS A 508 -7.11 5.28 8.88
CA CYS A 508 -7.13 4.46 10.08
C CYS A 508 -7.78 3.10 9.82
N GLY A 509 -8.92 3.09 9.13
CA GLY A 509 -9.66 1.87 8.80
C GLY A 509 -8.84 0.88 7.98
N ILE A 510 -8.17 1.38 6.94
CA ILE A 510 -7.30 0.57 6.07
C ILE A 510 -6.10 0.03 6.87
N SER A 511 -5.41 0.89 7.60
CA SER A 511 -4.19 0.50 8.33
C SER A 511 -4.48 -0.50 9.44
N ILE A 512 -5.53 -0.27 10.24
CA ILE A 512 -5.92 -1.17 11.34
C ILE A 512 -6.36 -2.53 10.77
N ALA A 513 -7.19 -2.54 9.73
CA ALA A 513 -7.65 -3.79 9.13
C ALA A 513 -6.49 -4.64 8.60
N HIS A 514 -5.53 -4.00 7.91
CA HIS A 514 -4.37 -4.70 7.37
C HIS A 514 -3.42 -5.19 8.49
N SER A 515 -3.16 -4.35 9.50
CA SER A 515 -2.30 -4.72 10.62
C SER A 515 -2.87 -5.89 11.44
N LEU A 516 -4.19 -5.89 11.71
CA LEU A 516 -4.86 -7.01 12.37
C LEU A 516 -4.80 -8.31 11.55
N LEU A 517 -4.95 -8.21 10.22
CA LEU A 517 -4.84 -9.36 9.33
C LEU A 517 -3.42 -9.94 9.33
N TYR A 518 -2.42 -9.07 9.23
CA TYR A 518 -1.01 -9.45 9.27
C TYR A 518 -0.64 -10.14 10.59
N LYS A 519 -1.09 -9.58 11.72
CA LYS A 519 -0.92 -10.19 13.05
C LYS A 519 -1.51 -11.60 13.12
N LYS A 520 -2.74 -11.81 12.63
CA LYS A 520 -3.39 -13.14 12.60
C LYS A 520 -2.59 -14.17 11.79
N VAL A 521 -2.06 -13.76 10.64
CA VAL A 521 -1.23 -14.63 9.80
C VAL A 521 0.07 -15.00 10.52
N ASN A 522 0.74 -14.02 11.13
CA ASN A 522 1.98 -14.27 11.88
C ASN A 522 1.75 -15.16 13.11
N GLU A 523 0.68 -14.96 13.88
CA GLU A 523 0.33 -15.82 15.02
C GLU A 523 0.00 -17.25 14.58
N ALA A 524 -0.68 -17.43 13.44
CA ALA A 524 -0.93 -18.74 12.88
C ALA A 524 0.37 -19.42 12.43
N GLN A 525 1.25 -18.69 11.75
CA GLN A 525 2.55 -19.19 11.31
C GLN A 525 3.45 -19.56 12.49
N TYR A 526 3.51 -18.70 13.51
CA TYR A 526 4.28 -18.93 14.73
C TYR A 526 3.80 -20.16 15.49
N ARG A 527 2.47 -20.31 15.67
CA ARG A 527 1.89 -21.51 16.29
C ARG A 527 2.19 -22.78 15.49
N SER A 528 2.08 -22.72 14.17
CA SER A 528 2.43 -23.85 13.30
C SER A 528 3.91 -24.21 13.41
N HIS A 529 4.79 -23.22 13.47
CA HIS A 529 6.24 -23.43 13.61
C HIS A 529 6.58 -24.06 14.96
N LEU A 530 6.02 -23.55 16.05
CA LEU A 530 6.19 -24.10 17.40
C LEU A 530 5.69 -25.54 17.51
N ALA A 531 4.51 -25.84 16.96
CA ALA A 531 3.96 -27.20 16.96
C ALA A 531 4.90 -28.16 16.20
N ASN A 532 5.40 -27.75 15.03
CA ASN A 532 6.37 -28.53 14.26
C ASN A 532 7.70 -28.70 15.01
N GLU A 533 8.23 -27.64 15.64
CA GLU A 533 9.46 -27.73 16.45
C GLU A 533 9.30 -28.66 17.65
N MET A 534 8.14 -28.64 18.33
CA MET A 534 7.85 -29.56 19.44
C MET A 534 7.77 -31.01 18.98
N MET A 535 7.22 -31.28 17.79
CA MET A 535 7.18 -32.62 17.21
C MET A 535 8.56 -33.13 16.78
N MET A 536 9.48 -32.23 16.41
CA MET A 536 10.76 -32.55 15.77
C MET A 536 12.00 -32.20 16.61
N TYR A 537 11.87 -31.86 17.90
CA TYR A 537 12.99 -31.39 18.74
C TYR A 537 14.21 -32.36 18.72
N HIS A 538 13.95 -33.66 18.58
CA HIS A 538 14.99 -34.69 18.51
C HIS A 538 15.57 -34.94 17.11
N MET A 539 15.02 -34.33 16.07
CA MET A 539 15.35 -34.59 14.66
C MET A 539 16.33 -33.56 14.06
N LYS A 540 16.71 -32.50 14.80
CA LYS A 540 17.53 -31.40 14.27
C LYS A 540 18.81 -31.90 13.57
N VAL A 541 18.95 -31.54 12.29
CA VAL A 541 20.15 -31.78 11.48
C VAL A 541 21.00 -30.52 11.55
N SER A 542 22.25 -30.65 12.00
CA SER A 542 23.16 -29.50 12.09
C SER A 542 23.73 -29.14 10.72
N ASP A 543 24.20 -27.91 10.56
CA ASP A 543 24.80 -27.50 9.29
C ASP A 543 26.09 -28.27 8.96
N ASP A 544 26.82 -28.71 9.98
CA ASP A 544 28.03 -29.52 9.83
C ASP A 544 27.71 -30.94 9.31
N GLU A 545 26.61 -31.54 9.75
CA GLU A 545 26.25 -32.92 9.36
C GLU A 545 25.96 -33.04 7.86
N TYR A 546 25.14 -32.15 7.29
CA TYR A 546 24.80 -32.24 5.87
C TYR A 546 25.94 -31.75 4.97
N THR A 547 26.76 -30.81 5.43
CA THR A 547 27.96 -30.36 4.69
C THR A 547 29.03 -31.43 4.65
N LYS A 548 29.25 -32.16 5.76
CA LYS A 548 30.14 -33.32 5.80
C LYS A 548 29.72 -34.39 4.79
N LEU A 549 28.43 -34.73 4.74
CA LEU A 549 27.92 -35.72 3.78
C LEU A 549 28.04 -35.25 2.31
N LEU A 550 27.89 -33.94 2.05
CA LEU A 550 28.05 -33.37 0.72
C LEU A 550 29.51 -33.13 0.29
N SER A 551 30.45 -33.08 1.25
CA SER A 551 31.85 -32.73 0.98
C SER A 551 32.53 -33.69 0.01
N GLU A 552 32.13 -34.96 0.02
CA GLU A 552 32.65 -36.01 -0.87
C GLU A 552 31.96 -36.03 -2.24
N GLY A 553 30.88 -35.26 -2.42
CA GLY A 553 30.01 -35.31 -3.60
C GLY A 553 29.13 -36.58 -3.64
N ILE A 554 28.06 -36.54 -4.43
CA ILE A 554 27.16 -37.69 -4.59
C ILE A 554 27.87 -38.75 -5.43
N GLN A 555 28.17 -39.90 -4.81
CA GLN A 555 28.82 -41.03 -5.47
C GLN A 555 27.85 -41.74 -6.42
N PRO A 556 28.30 -42.27 -7.57
CA PRO A 556 27.44 -43.08 -8.42
C PRO A 556 27.08 -44.42 -7.76
N VAL A 557 25.96 -45.02 -8.16
CA VAL A 557 25.52 -46.31 -7.60
C VAL A 557 26.54 -47.43 -7.85
N SER A 558 27.25 -47.38 -8.98
CA SER A 558 28.27 -48.37 -9.35
C SER A 558 29.47 -48.44 -8.38
N THR A 559 29.74 -47.39 -7.62
CA THR A 559 30.81 -47.37 -6.61
C THR A 559 30.38 -47.99 -5.27
N ILE A 560 29.08 -48.18 -5.04
CA ILE A 560 28.57 -48.81 -3.79
C ILE A 560 28.79 -50.32 -3.86
N ASP A 561 28.19 -50.97 -4.84
CA ASP A 561 28.38 -52.39 -5.13
C ASP A 561 28.04 -52.67 -6.61
N PRO A 562 28.82 -53.52 -7.33
CA PRO A 562 28.52 -53.86 -8.72
C PRO A 562 27.12 -54.46 -8.95
N ASN A 563 26.57 -55.15 -7.95
CA ASN A 563 25.27 -55.79 -7.97
C ASN A 563 24.20 -54.98 -7.22
N PHE A 564 24.46 -53.73 -6.84
CA PHE A 564 23.52 -52.92 -6.05
C PHE A 564 22.13 -52.79 -6.70
N ALA A 565 22.05 -52.83 -8.02
CA ALA A 565 20.80 -52.76 -8.79
C ALA A 565 20.17 -54.14 -9.10
N SER A 566 20.71 -55.24 -8.57
CA SER A 566 20.18 -56.60 -8.77
C SER A 566 19.17 -56.99 -7.69
N PHE A 567 18.13 -57.76 -8.04
CA PHE A 567 17.12 -58.25 -7.07
C PHE A 567 17.70 -59.11 -5.94
N THR A 568 18.86 -59.72 -6.16
CA THR A 568 19.53 -60.55 -5.15
C THR A 568 20.32 -59.75 -4.11
N TYR A 569 20.50 -58.44 -4.31
CA TYR A 569 21.21 -57.59 -3.38
C TYR A 569 20.46 -57.46 -2.05
N THR A 570 21.21 -57.45 -0.95
CA THR A 570 20.66 -57.34 0.40
C THR A 570 20.91 -55.95 0.96
N PRO A 571 19.96 -54.99 0.90
CA PRO A 571 20.20 -53.61 1.34
C PRO A 571 20.67 -53.51 2.80
N ARG A 572 20.19 -54.40 3.69
CA ARG A 572 20.60 -54.47 5.10
C ARG A 572 22.07 -54.90 5.32
N SER A 573 22.84 -55.24 4.29
CA SER A 573 24.29 -55.49 4.42
C SER A 573 25.12 -54.21 4.38
N LEU A 574 24.55 -53.10 3.90
CA LEU A 574 25.22 -51.81 3.88
C LEU A 574 25.28 -51.21 5.29
N PRO A 575 26.41 -50.62 5.72
CA PRO A 575 26.49 -49.90 6.99
C PRO A 575 25.49 -48.75 7.05
N GLU A 576 24.92 -48.50 8.23
CA GLU A 576 23.88 -47.50 8.40
C GLU A 576 24.34 -46.07 8.06
N ASP A 577 25.61 -45.74 8.30
CA ASP A 577 26.19 -44.43 7.96
C ASP A 577 26.23 -44.17 6.44
N ASP A 578 26.39 -45.22 5.64
CA ASP A 578 26.50 -45.12 4.18
C ASP A 578 25.13 -45.07 3.48
N THR A 579 24.06 -45.44 4.18
CA THR A 579 22.70 -45.50 3.62
C THR A 579 22.20 -44.15 3.10
N SER A 580 22.51 -43.04 3.79
CA SER A 580 22.12 -41.70 3.36
C SER A 580 22.75 -41.33 2.02
N MET A 581 24.03 -41.67 1.82
CA MET A 581 24.70 -41.49 0.53
C MET A 581 24.06 -42.38 -0.54
N ALA A 582 23.75 -43.64 -0.21
CA ALA A 582 23.07 -44.55 -1.14
C ALA A 582 21.70 -44.03 -1.60
N ILE A 583 20.90 -43.39 -0.73
CA ILE A 583 19.66 -42.70 -1.13
C ILE A 583 19.94 -41.60 -2.17
N LEU A 584 20.92 -40.74 -1.89
CA LEU A 584 21.30 -39.66 -2.82
C LEU A 584 21.77 -40.21 -4.16
N SER A 585 22.58 -41.29 -4.14
CA SER A 585 23.04 -42.01 -5.33
C SER A 585 21.88 -42.59 -6.14
N MET A 586 20.88 -43.19 -5.47
CA MET A 586 19.68 -43.74 -6.15
C MET A 586 18.86 -42.63 -6.81
N LEU A 587 18.61 -41.51 -6.12
CA LEU A 587 17.90 -40.36 -6.69
C LEU A 587 18.66 -39.72 -7.87
N GLN A 588 19.99 -39.69 -7.79
CA GLN A 588 20.85 -39.23 -8.87
C GLN A 588 20.81 -40.17 -10.09
N ASP A 589 20.86 -41.49 -9.87
CA ASP A 589 20.81 -42.49 -10.95
C ASP A 589 19.43 -42.59 -11.62
N MET A 590 18.35 -42.32 -10.88
CA MET A 590 17.00 -42.13 -11.45
C MET A 590 16.81 -40.74 -12.09
N ASN A 591 17.83 -39.88 -12.05
CA ASN A 591 17.86 -38.54 -12.64
C ASN A 591 16.82 -37.54 -12.07
N PHE A 592 16.27 -37.80 -10.88
CA PHE A 592 15.27 -36.90 -10.27
C PHE A 592 15.87 -35.56 -9.84
N ILE A 593 17.12 -35.56 -9.37
CA ILE A 593 17.81 -34.33 -8.92
C ILE A 593 17.89 -33.31 -10.05
N ASN A 594 18.24 -33.75 -11.26
CA ASN A 594 18.36 -32.86 -12.41
C ASN A 594 16.99 -32.52 -13.02
N ASN A 595 16.10 -33.51 -13.16
CA ASN A 595 14.77 -33.31 -13.77
C ASN A 595 13.93 -32.29 -13.00
N TYR A 596 13.98 -32.35 -11.66
CA TYR A 596 13.24 -31.45 -10.78
C TYR A 596 14.06 -30.27 -10.25
N LYS A 597 15.31 -30.11 -10.71
CA LYS A 597 16.24 -29.04 -10.30
C LYS A 597 16.35 -28.90 -8.78
N MET A 598 16.46 -30.01 -8.09
CA MET A 598 16.47 -30.05 -6.63
C MET A 598 17.77 -29.45 -6.08
N ASP A 599 17.65 -28.57 -5.08
CA ASP A 599 18.83 -28.11 -4.36
C ASP A 599 19.44 -29.27 -3.56
N ARG A 600 20.75 -29.47 -3.73
CA ARG A 600 21.47 -30.59 -3.12
C ARG A 600 21.54 -30.46 -1.60
N GLN A 601 21.64 -29.24 -1.07
CA GLN A 601 21.68 -29.03 0.37
C GLN A 601 20.34 -29.38 1.01
N THR A 602 19.26 -28.91 0.38
CA THR A 602 17.89 -29.18 0.79
C THR A 602 17.57 -30.67 0.73
N LEU A 603 17.98 -31.36 -0.33
CA LEU A 603 17.80 -32.81 -0.46
C LEU A 603 18.58 -33.58 0.61
N THR A 604 19.85 -33.25 0.85
CA THR A 604 20.66 -33.93 1.87
C THR A 604 20.09 -33.71 3.27
N ARG A 605 19.67 -32.47 3.58
CA ARG A 605 18.99 -32.16 4.85
C ARG A 605 17.71 -32.97 5.00
N PHE A 606 16.88 -33.05 3.98
CA PHE A 606 15.67 -33.87 3.97
C PHE A 606 15.98 -35.34 4.26
N CYS A 607 16.92 -35.96 3.54
CA CYS A 607 17.30 -37.36 3.75
C CYS A 607 17.79 -37.64 5.19
N LEU A 608 18.61 -36.74 5.74
CA LEU A 608 19.10 -36.86 7.12
C LEU A 608 17.98 -36.65 8.15
N MET A 609 17.07 -35.71 7.91
CA MET A 609 15.92 -35.46 8.77
C MET A 609 14.97 -36.66 8.79
N VAL A 610 14.70 -37.27 7.64
CA VAL A 610 13.92 -38.51 7.53
C VAL A 610 14.62 -39.63 8.30
N LYS A 611 15.93 -39.87 8.07
CA LYS A 611 16.71 -40.88 8.82
C LYS A 611 16.60 -40.69 10.34
N LYS A 612 16.80 -39.46 10.84
CA LYS A 612 16.67 -39.14 12.28
C LYS A 612 15.23 -39.21 12.81
N GLY A 613 14.23 -39.15 11.93
CA GLY A 613 12.81 -39.29 12.28
C GLY A 613 12.37 -40.72 12.54
N TYR A 614 13.16 -41.70 12.12
CA TYR A 614 12.93 -43.10 12.47
C TYR A 614 13.37 -43.38 13.91
N ARG A 615 12.58 -44.20 14.61
CA ARG A 615 12.92 -44.72 15.94
C ARG A 615 13.71 -46.03 15.81
N ASP A 616 14.03 -46.62 16.95
CA ASP A 616 14.78 -47.88 17.06
C ASP A 616 13.93 -49.08 17.56
N PRO A 617 12.75 -49.38 16.97
CA PRO A 617 12.12 -50.68 17.20
C PRO A 617 12.89 -51.79 16.44
N PRO A 618 12.71 -53.07 16.80
CA PRO A 618 13.48 -54.17 16.22
C PRO A 618 13.40 -54.28 14.70
N TYR A 619 12.25 -54.01 14.09
CA TYR A 619 12.03 -54.13 12.64
C TYR A 619 11.75 -52.79 11.97
N HIS A 620 10.73 -52.03 12.41
CA HIS A 620 10.27 -50.79 11.76
C HIS A 620 11.17 -49.58 12.09
N ASN A 621 12.45 -49.68 11.75
CA ASN A 621 13.49 -48.65 11.93
C ASN A 621 13.98 -48.11 10.57
N TRP A 622 14.94 -47.18 10.59
CA TRP A 622 15.51 -46.58 9.38
C TRP A 622 16.00 -47.63 8.36
N MET A 623 16.62 -48.72 8.83
CA MET A 623 17.14 -49.76 7.93
C MET A 623 16.03 -50.50 7.18
N HIS A 624 14.83 -50.61 7.76
CA HIS A 624 13.65 -51.09 7.03
C HIS A 624 13.27 -50.11 5.91
N ALA A 625 13.05 -48.84 6.24
CA ALA A 625 12.70 -47.82 5.25
C ALA A 625 13.72 -47.69 4.12
N PHE A 626 15.02 -47.75 4.43
CA PHE A 626 16.09 -47.80 3.44
C PHE A 626 15.97 -49.02 2.53
N SER A 627 15.69 -50.20 3.09
CA SER A 627 15.54 -51.45 2.33
C SER A 627 14.32 -51.42 1.40
N VAL A 628 13.21 -50.87 1.88
CA VAL A 628 11.97 -50.65 1.10
C VAL A 628 12.21 -49.65 -0.04
N SER A 629 12.91 -48.56 0.24
CA SER A 629 13.29 -47.55 -0.76
C SER A 629 14.26 -48.11 -1.81
N HIS A 630 15.23 -48.92 -1.37
CA HIS A 630 16.14 -49.64 -2.25
C HIS A 630 15.37 -50.60 -3.16
N PHE A 631 14.41 -51.35 -2.63
CA PHE A 631 13.60 -52.24 -3.46
C PHE A 631 12.76 -51.48 -4.48
N CYS A 632 12.23 -50.29 -4.14
CA CYS A 632 11.58 -49.41 -5.10
C CYS A 632 12.54 -49.02 -6.24
N TYR A 633 13.80 -48.69 -5.92
CA TYR A 633 14.84 -48.45 -6.92
C TYR A 633 15.12 -49.69 -7.78
N LEU A 634 15.15 -50.90 -7.19
CA LEU A 634 15.29 -52.15 -7.94
C LEU A 634 14.12 -52.37 -8.91
N LEU A 635 12.88 -52.14 -8.47
CA LEU A 635 11.71 -52.24 -9.34
C LEU A 635 11.80 -51.23 -10.49
N TYR A 636 12.20 -49.99 -10.21
CA TYR A 636 12.44 -48.97 -11.22
C TYR A 636 13.43 -49.43 -12.30
N LYS A 637 14.61 -49.92 -11.90
CA LYS A 637 15.68 -50.33 -12.84
C LYS A 637 15.34 -51.61 -13.60
N ASN A 638 14.86 -52.63 -12.91
CA ASN A 638 14.69 -53.97 -13.48
C ASN A 638 13.36 -54.12 -14.23
N LEU A 639 12.30 -53.47 -13.78
CA LEU A 639 10.97 -53.51 -14.43
C LEU A 639 10.74 -52.35 -15.39
N GLU A 640 11.64 -51.36 -15.43
CA GLU A 640 11.55 -50.18 -16.30
C GLU A 640 10.25 -49.39 -16.08
N LEU A 641 9.99 -49.00 -14.83
CA LEU A 641 8.72 -48.40 -14.41
C LEU A 641 8.34 -47.10 -15.17
N VAL A 642 9.32 -46.42 -15.77
CA VAL A 642 9.12 -45.24 -16.65
C VAL A 642 8.16 -45.53 -17.81
N ASN A 643 8.04 -46.79 -18.23
CA ASN A 643 7.11 -47.19 -19.28
C ASN A 643 5.64 -47.27 -18.82
N TYR A 644 5.39 -47.26 -17.51
CA TYR A 644 4.07 -47.55 -16.92
C TYR A 644 3.52 -46.38 -16.11
N LEU A 645 4.38 -45.61 -15.45
CA LEU A 645 4.03 -44.51 -14.55
C LEU A 645 4.68 -43.20 -15.00
N GLU A 646 4.10 -42.07 -14.61
CA GLU A 646 4.72 -40.77 -14.83
C GLU A 646 5.89 -40.53 -13.85
N ASP A 647 6.89 -39.74 -14.26
CA ASP A 647 8.07 -39.44 -13.43
C ASP A 647 7.71 -38.92 -12.03
N ILE A 648 6.65 -38.10 -11.91
CA ILE A 648 6.19 -37.58 -10.61
C ILE A 648 5.59 -38.67 -9.73
N GLU A 649 4.99 -39.70 -10.31
CA GLU A 649 4.40 -40.84 -9.59
C GLU A 649 5.48 -41.78 -9.06
N ILE A 650 6.51 -42.04 -9.87
CA ILE A 650 7.69 -42.82 -9.46
C ILE A 650 8.45 -42.07 -8.36
N PHE A 651 8.60 -40.75 -8.51
CA PHE A 651 9.25 -39.93 -7.49
C PHE A 651 8.45 -39.92 -6.18
N ALA A 652 7.12 -39.76 -6.25
CA ALA A 652 6.24 -39.86 -5.09
C ALA A 652 6.33 -41.22 -4.41
N LEU A 653 6.36 -42.31 -5.18
CA LEU A 653 6.53 -43.67 -4.67
C LEU A 653 7.84 -43.82 -3.90
N PHE A 654 8.95 -43.34 -4.47
CA PHE A 654 10.26 -43.45 -3.83
C PHE A 654 10.33 -42.65 -2.52
N ILE A 655 9.84 -41.40 -2.51
CA ILE A 655 9.80 -40.58 -1.29
C ILE A 655 8.84 -41.19 -0.24
N SER A 656 7.73 -41.79 -0.68
CA SER A 656 6.79 -42.49 0.21
C SER A 656 7.45 -43.72 0.84
N CYS A 657 8.19 -44.53 0.08
CA CYS A 657 8.98 -45.65 0.62
C CYS A 657 9.94 -45.20 1.73
N MET A 658 10.57 -44.04 1.56
CA MET A 658 11.49 -43.48 2.56
C MET A 658 10.79 -43.02 3.84
N CYS A 659 9.49 -42.68 3.77
CA CYS A 659 8.78 -41.99 4.85
C CYS A 659 7.65 -42.81 5.49
N HIS A 660 7.26 -43.95 4.90
CA HIS A 660 6.01 -44.64 5.23
C HIS A 660 5.87 -45.13 6.68
N ASP A 661 6.98 -45.20 7.42
CA ASP A 661 7.07 -45.70 8.79
C ASP A 661 7.73 -44.69 9.75
N LEU A 662 7.75 -43.41 9.38
CA LEU A 662 8.35 -42.34 10.20
C LEU A 662 7.74 -42.29 11.61
N ASP A 663 8.58 -42.19 12.65
CA ASP A 663 8.13 -42.19 14.05
C ASP A 663 7.39 -43.48 14.50
N HIS A 664 7.56 -44.61 13.80
CA HIS A 664 6.94 -45.89 14.19
C HIS A 664 7.42 -46.35 15.57
N ARG A 665 6.48 -46.77 16.43
CA ARG A 665 6.72 -47.03 17.87
C ARG A 665 6.82 -48.51 18.24
N GLY A 666 6.79 -49.38 17.25
CA GLY A 666 6.77 -50.83 17.45
C GLY A 666 5.40 -51.37 17.88
N THR A 667 4.32 -50.66 17.55
CA THR A 667 2.94 -51.05 17.90
C THR A 667 1.99 -50.80 16.74
N ASN A 668 1.03 -51.69 16.53
CA ASN A 668 0.12 -51.63 15.40
C ASN A 668 -1.14 -50.76 15.63
N ASN A 669 -1.92 -50.54 14.56
CA ASN A 669 -3.17 -49.78 14.58
C ASN A 669 -4.18 -50.29 15.63
N SER A 670 -4.32 -51.61 15.79
CA SER A 670 -5.26 -52.20 16.76
C SER A 670 -4.88 -51.83 18.21
N PHE A 671 -3.58 -51.86 18.53
CA PHE A 671 -3.07 -51.46 19.84
C PHE A 671 -3.34 -49.98 20.12
N GLN A 672 -3.10 -49.10 19.15
CA GLN A 672 -3.33 -47.65 19.31
C GLN A 672 -4.80 -47.35 19.66
N VAL A 673 -5.74 -48.00 18.96
CA VAL A 673 -7.18 -47.84 19.22
C VAL A 673 -7.58 -48.45 20.57
N ALA A 674 -7.12 -49.66 20.88
CA ALA A 674 -7.46 -50.35 22.13
C ALA A 674 -6.91 -49.64 23.37
N SER A 675 -5.71 -49.05 23.27
CA SER A 675 -5.05 -48.29 24.34
C SER A 675 -5.58 -46.85 24.48
N LYS A 676 -6.46 -46.40 23.57
CA LYS A 676 -6.95 -45.00 23.49
C LYS A 676 -5.81 -43.98 23.48
N SER A 677 -4.78 -44.27 22.67
CA SER A 677 -3.63 -43.39 22.56
C SER A 677 -3.99 -42.02 21.99
N VAL A 678 -3.10 -41.03 22.18
CA VAL A 678 -3.27 -39.68 21.60
C VAL A 678 -3.36 -39.75 20.07
N LEU A 679 -2.60 -40.66 19.43
CA LEU A 679 -2.67 -40.88 17.98
C LEU A 679 -4.03 -41.41 17.55
N ALA A 680 -4.60 -42.35 18.31
CA ALA A 680 -5.95 -42.83 18.05
C ALA A 680 -6.98 -41.71 18.22
N ALA A 681 -6.87 -40.86 19.25
CA ALA A 681 -7.77 -39.71 19.40
C ALA A 681 -7.68 -38.73 18.22
N LEU A 682 -6.49 -38.55 17.64
CA LEU A 682 -6.25 -37.62 16.54
C LEU A 682 -6.72 -38.14 15.17
N TYR A 683 -6.58 -39.45 14.91
CA TYR A 683 -6.81 -40.03 13.57
C TYR A 683 -7.88 -41.14 13.49
N SER A 684 -8.49 -41.56 14.59
CA SER A 684 -9.40 -42.73 14.63
C SER A 684 -10.63 -42.63 13.75
N SER A 685 -11.13 -41.43 13.45
CA SER A 685 -12.35 -41.24 12.65
C SER A 685 -12.20 -41.71 11.20
N GLU A 686 -10.98 -41.81 10.68
CA GLU A 686 -10.73 -42.07 9.26
C GLU A 686 -9.96 -43.38 8.98
N GLY A 687 -9.70 -44.22 9.99
CA GLY A 687 -8.94 -45.48 9.86
C GLY A 687 -7.43 -45.28 9.58
N SER A 688 -6.63 -46.36 9.60
CA SER A 688 -5.17 -46.35 9.30
C SER A 688 -4.40 -45.28 10.10
N VAL A 689 -4.52 -45.37 11.44
CA VAL A 689 -4.06 -44.34 12.39
C VAL A 689 -2.57 -44.07 12.28
N MET A 690 -1.75 -45.12 12.20
CA MET A 690 -0.30 -45.02 12.10
C MET A 690 0.14 -44.50 10.75
N GLU A 691 -0.46 -44.96 9.65
CA GLU A 691 -0.10 -44.53 8.29
C GLU A 691 -0.38 -43.03 8.08
N ARG A 692 -1.47 -42.51 8.67
CA ARG A 692 -1.76 -41.06 8.70
C ARG A 692 -0.73 -40.29 9.50
N HIS A 693 -0.28 -40.84 10.63
CA HIS A 693 0.78 -40.26 11.44
C HIS A 693 2.10 -40.21 10.67
N HIS A 694 2.48 -41.28 9.96
CA HIS A 694 3.68 -41.34 9.12
C HIS A 694 3.65 -40.28 8.03
N PHE A 695 2.51 -40.12 7.33
CA PHE A 695 2.33 -39.05 6.36
C PHE A 695 2.43 -37.66 7.00
N ALA A 696 1.78 -37.43 8.14
CA ALA A 696 1.85 -36.16 8.86
C ALA A 696 3.29 -35.80 9.27
N GLN A 697 4.08 -36.79 9.70
CA GLN A 697 5.50 -36.59 10.00
C GLN A 697 6.33 -36.24 8.76
N ALA A 698 6.07 -36.87 7.61
CA ALA A 698 6.70 -36.51 6.36
C ALA A 698 6.40 -35.05 5.95
N ILE A 699 5.14 -34.61 6.14
CA ILE A 699 4.74 -33.21 5.91
C ILE A 699 5.42 -32.25 6.89
N ALA A 700 5.56 -32.61 8.17
CA ALA A 700 6.27 -31.79 9.14
C ALA A 700 7.75 -31.60 8.75
N ILE A 701 8.41 -32.64 8.26
CA ILE A 701 9.77 -32.56 7.71
C ILE A 701 9.82 -31.63 6.49
N LEU A 702 8.90 -31.77 5.53
CA LEU A 702 8.87 -30.91 4.34
C LEU A 702 8.62 -29.43 4.70
N ASN A 703 7.81 -29.15 5.72
CA ASN A 703 7.55 -27.79 6.21
C ASN A 703 8.69 -27.21 7.06
N SER A 704 9.74 -28.00 7.34
CA SER A 704 10.91 -27.53 8.05
C SER A 704 11.83 -26.72 7.13
N GLN A 705 12.48 -25.71 7.70
CA GLN A 705 13.34 -24.79 6.95
C GLN A 705 14.45 -25.55 6.21
N GLY A 706 14.55 -25.32 4.90
CA GLY A 706 15.58 -25.94 4.05
C GLY A 706 15.46 -27.46 3.91
N CYS A 707 14.26 -28.03 4.12
CA CYS A 707 13.97 -29.45 3.89
C CYS A 707 12.91 -29.69 2.81
N ASN A 708 12.27 -28.64 2.27
CA ASN A 708 11.26 -28.78 1.24
C ASN A 708 11.88 -29.08 -0.12
N ILE A 709 12.01 -30.37 -0.42
CA ILE A 709 12.57 -30.84 -1.69
C ILE A 709 11.66 -30.59 -2.91
N PHE A 710 10.46 -30.02 -2.71
CA PHE A 710 9.51 -29.68 -3.77
C PHE A 710 9.35 -28.17 -3.99
N ASP A 711 10.26 -27.34 -3.44
CA ASP A 711 10.18 -25.87 -3.51
C ASP A 711 10.02 -25.31 -4.95
N HIS A 712 10.58 -25.99 -5.94
CA HIS A 712 10.52 -25.57 -7.35
C HIS A 712 9.30 -26.10 -8.11
N PHE A 713 8.38 -26.81 -7.46
CA PHE A 713 7.18 -27.35 -8.11
C PHE A 713 6.15 -26.25 -8.36
N SER A 714 5.36 -26.40 -9.42
CA SER A 714 4.16 -25.57 -9.58
C SER A 714 3.17 -25.89 -8.45
N ARG A 715 2.27 -24.96 -8.10
CA ARG A 715 1.24 -25.23 -7.08
C ARG A 715 0.41 -26.48 -7.38
N LYS A 716 0.19 -26.79 -8.67
CA LYS A 716 -0.54 -27.99 -9.10
C LYS A 716 0.26 -29.26 -8.86
N ASP A 717 1.55 -29.25 -9.20
CA ASP A 717 2.42 -30.41 -9.03
C ASP A 717 2.74 -30.65 -7.56
N TYR A 718 2.91 -29.60 -6.76
CA TYR A 718 3.08 -29.70 -5.31
C TYR A 718 1.86 -30.36 -4.66
N GLN A 719 0.64 -29.90 -4.98
CA GLN A 719 -0.59 -30.52 -4.48
C GLN A 719 -0.70 -31.98 -4.92
N ARG A 720 -0.44 -32.27 -6.20
CA ARG A 720 -0.46 -33.63 -6.74
C ARG A 720 0.57 -34.53 -6.05
N MET A 721 1.77 -34.03 -5.77
CA MET A 721 2.82 -34.75 -5.07
C MET A 721 2.39 -35.13 -3.65
N LEU A 722 1.78 -34.20 -2.91
CA LEU A 722 1.27 -34.47 -1.58
C LEU A 722 0.11 -35.48 -1.58
N ASP A 723 -0.81 -35.38 -2.55
CA ASP A 723 -1.90 -36.34 -2.69
C ASP A 723 -1.37 -37.75 -3.02
N LEU A 724 -0.39 -37.85 -3.92
CA LEU A 724 0.27 -39.12 -4.23
C LEU A 724 0.97 -39.70 -3.00
N MET A 725 1.76 -38.90 -2.28
CA MET A 725 2.44 -39.35 -1.07
C MET A 725 1.47 -39.83 0.01
N ARG A 726 0.36 -39.10 0.23
CA ARG A 726 -0.69 -39.50 1.15
C ARG A 726 -1.25 -40.86 0.75
N ASP A 727 -1.70 -41.00 -0.49
CA ASP A 727 -2.39 -42.19 -0.94
C ASP A 727 -1.47 -43.42 -0.95
N ILE A 728 -0.19 -43.25 -1.30
CA ILE A 728 0.82 -44.32 -1.29
C ILE A 728 1.17 -44.75 0.14
N ILE A 729 1.39 -43.80 1.06
CA ILE A 729 1.68 -44.13 2.47
C ILE A 729 0.46 -44.79 3.12
N LEU A 730 -0.76 -44.33 2.86
CA LEU A 730 -1.97 -45.01 3.38
C LEU A 730 -2.17 -46.42 2.80
N ALA A 731 -1.62 -46.69 1.61
CA ALA A 731 -1.69 -48.01 0.99
C ALA A 731 -0.74 -49.05 1.61
N THR A 732 0.17 -48.66 2.52
CA THR A 732 0.99 -49.63 3.28
C THR A 732 0.17 -50.37 4.34
N ASP A 733 -1.00 -49.85 4.74
CA ASP A 733 -1.94 -50.58 5.59
C ASP A 733 -2.40 -51.87 4.88
N LEU A 734 -2.00 -53.02 5.40
CA LEU A 734 -2.35 -54.31 4.82
C LEU A 734 -3.88 -54.54 4.76
N ALA A 735 -4.65 -53.93 5.66
CA ALA A 735 -6.11 -53.96 5.57
C ALA A 735 -6.62 -53.19 4.35
N HIS A 736 -5.95 -52.12 3.94
CA HIS A 736 -6.23 -51.43 2.67
C HIS A 736 -5.90 -52.32 1.49
N HIS A 737 -4.72 -52.95 1.48
CA HIS A 737 -4.30 -53.86 0.41
C HIS A 737 -5.34 -54.98 0.17
N LEU A 738 -5.81 -55.63 1.23
CA LEU A 738 -6.81 -56.69 1.14
C LEU A 738 -8.16 -56.21 0.58
N ARG A 739 -8.54 -54.95 0.81
CA ARG A 739 -9.76 -54.36 0.21
C ARG A 739 -9.64 -54.18 -1.30
N ILE A 740 -8.49 -53.73 -1.78
CA ILE A 740 -8.25 -53.45 -3.20
C ILE A 740 -7.75 -54.67 -4.00
N PHE A 741 -7.43 -55.77 -3.33
CA PHE A 741 -6.81 -56.95 -3.95
C PHE A 741 -7.60 -57.52 -5.14
N LYS A 742 -8.94 -57.53 -5.07
CA LYS A 742 -9.79 -57.99 -6.19
C LYS A 742 -9.69 -57.08 -7.41
N ASP A 743 -9.54 -55.78 -7.20
CA ASP A 743 -9.36 -54.81 -8.28
C ASP A 743 -7.96 -54.94 -8.91
N LEU A 744 -6.94 -55.28 -8.10
CA LEU A 744 -5.61 -55.61 -8.59
C LEU A 744 -5.61 -56.88 -9.46
N GLN A 745 -6.32 -57.93 -9.03
CA GLN A 745 -6.49 -59.15 -9.83
C GLN A 745 -7.17 -58.84 -11.17
N LYS A 746 -8.26 -58.08 -11.13
CA LYS A 746 -8.97 -57.68 -12.34
C LYS A 746 -8.08 -56.87 -13.28
N MET A 747 -7.28 -55.94 -12.76
CA MET A 747 -6.32 -55.17 -13.54
C MET A 747 -5.28 -56.07 -14.21
N ALA A 748 -4.76 -57.09 -13.51
CA ALA A 748 -3.83 -58.05 -14.08
C ALA A 748 -4.47 -58.94 -15.17
N GLU A 749 -5.73 -59.36 -14.98
CA GLU A 749 -6.48 -60.17 -15.94
C GLU A 749 -6.81 -59.44 -17.25
N VAL A 750 -7.25 -58.17 -17.16
CA VAL A 750 -7.65 -57.38 -18.35
C VAL A 750 -6.47 -56.67 -19.02
N GLY A 751 -5.32 -56.64 -18.37
CA GLY A 751 -4.13 -55.90 -18.78
C GLY A 751 -4.09 -54.47 -18.22
N TYR A 752 -2.87 -54.01 -17.93
CA TYR A 752 -2.61 -52.67 -17.45
C TYR A 752 -2.76 -51.62 -18.57
N ASP A 753 -3.35 -50.46 -18.24
CA ASP A 753 -3.51 -49.33 -19.16
C ASP A 753 -2.90 -48.07 -18.54
N PRO A 754 -1.77 -47.55 -19.09
CA PRO A 754 -1.11 -46.34 -18.59
C PRO A 754 -1.99 -45.09 -18.61
N LYS A 755 -3.01 -45.04 -19.48
CA LYS A 755 -3.91 -43.88 -19.58
C LYS A 755 -4.98 -43.87 -18.50
N ASN A 756 -5.27 -45.04 -17.93
CA ASN A 756 -6.28 -45.19 -16.88
C ASN A 756 -5.70 -44.77 -15.52
N LYS A 757 -6.22 -43.69 -14.95
CA LYS A 757 -5.80 -43.18 -13.64
C LYS A 757 -6.01 -44.19 -12.52
N GLN A 758 -7.07 -45.00 -12.59
CA GLN A 758 -7.33 -46.03 -11.58
C GLN A 758 -6.28 -47.13 -11.64
N HIS A 759 -5.89 -47.57 -12.85
CA HIS A 759 -4.84 -48.57 -13.00
C HIS A 759 -3.51 -48.06 -12.46
N ARG A 760 -3.15 -46.80 -12.71
CA ARG A 760 -1.95 -46.18 -12.14
C ARG A 760 -1.96 -46.15 -10.61
N SER A 761 -3.08 -45.73 -10.01
CA SER A 761 -3.23 -45.71 -8.54
C SER A 761 -3.13 -47.12 -7.95
N LEU A 762 -3.81 -48.10 -8.53
CA LEU A 762 -3.74 -49.50 -8.13
C LEU A 762 -2.32 -50.07 -8.26
N LEU A 763 -1.63 -49.76 -9.37
CA LEU A 763 -0.25 -50.17 -9.58
C LEU A 763 0.70 -49.56 -8.53
N LEU A 764 0.55 -48.28 -8.19
CA LEU A 764 1.33 -47.62 -7.13
C LEU A 764 1.11 -48.31 -5.78
N CYS A 765 -0.13 -48.65 -5.43
CA CYS A 765 -0.44 -49.38 -4.19
C CYS A 765 0.24 -50.75 -4.18
N LEU A 766 0.14 -51.51 -5.28
CA LEU A 766 0.79 -52.83 -5.40
C LEU A 766 2.31 -52.74 -5.30
N LEU A 767 2.93 -51.75 -5.96
CA LEU A 767 4.37 -51.52 -5.90
C LEU A 767 4.80 -51.18 -4.47
N MET A 768 4.07 -50.31 -3.77
CA MET A 768 4.36 -49.95 -2.39
C MET A 768 4.27 -51.17 -1.46
N THR A 769 3.19 -51.96 -1.52
CA THR A 769 3.07 -53.19 -0.71
C THR A 769 4.18 -54.20 -1.06
N SER A 770 4.56 -54.29 -2.34
CA SER A 770 5.67 -55.16 -2.78
C SER A 770 7.02 -54.69 -2.23
N CYS A 771 7.26 -53.38 -2.14
CA CYS A 771 8.44 -52.80 -1.53
C CYS A 771 8.50 -53.07 -0.03
N ASP A 772 7.38 -52.85 0.67
CA ASP A 772 7.27 -53.03 2.11
C ASP A 772 7.57 -54.49 2.52
N LEU A 773 7.00 -55.44 1.78
CA LEU A 773 7.20 -56.88 2.03
C LEU A 773 8.42 -57.47 1.28
N SER A 774 9.33 -56.63 0.78
CA SER A 774 10.43 -57.04 -0.10
C SER A 774 11.46 -57.97 0.53
N ASP A 775 11.52 -58.04 1.87
CA ASP A 775 12.38 -58.93 2.61
C ASP A 775 12.06 -60.42 2.37
N GLN A 776 10.83 -60.73 1.94
CA GLN A 776 10.41 -62.09 1.57
C GLN A 776 11.06 -62.60 0.28
N THR A 777 11.55 -61.69 -0.56
CA THR A 777 12.23 -61.99 -1.83
C THR A 777 13.74 -62.15 -1.68
N LYS A 778 14.28 -62.01 -0.46
CA LYS A 778 15.73 -62.13 -0.21
C LYS A 778 16.11 -63.58 0.06
N GLY A 779 17.41 -63.87 0.09
CA GLY A 779 17.89 -65.24 0.35
C GLY A 779 17.49 -65.73 1.75
N TRP A 780 17.28 -67.04 1.89
CA TRP A 780 16.82 -67.71 3.13
C TRP A 780 17.45 -67.20 4.43
N LYS A 781 18.79 -67.05 4.46
CA LYS A 781 19.52 -66.58 5.65
C LYS A 781 19.06 -65.16 6.07
N THR A 782 18.81 -64.30 5.10
CA THR A 782 18.35 -62.93 5.30
C THR A 782 16.90 -62.92 5.77
N THR A 783 16.00 -63.60 5.04
CA THR A 783 14.58 -63.68 5.40
C THR A 783 14.37 -64.27 6.80
N ARG A 784 15.14 -65.30 7.18
CA ARG A 784 15.06 -65.88 8.53
C ARG A 784 15.46 -64.88 9.61
N LYS A 785 16.57 -64.16 9.43
CA LYS A 785 17.02 -63.12 10.38
C LYS A 785 16.00 -61.99 10.50
N ILE A 786 15.33 -61.65 9.41
CA ILE A 786 14.32 -60.60 9.39
C ILE A 786 13.04 -61.04 10.11
N ALA A 787 12.61 -62.28 9.89
CA ALA A 787 11.51 -62.86 10.66
C ALA A 787 11.80 -62.82 12.17
N GLU A 788 13.02 -63.13 12.60
CA GLU A 788 13.43 -63.00 14.01
C GLU A 788 13.23 -61.57 14.56
N LEU A 789 13.53 -60.53 13.77
CA LEU A 789 13.32 -59.13 14.15
C LEU A 789 11.83 -58.76 14.21
N ILE A 790 11.03 -59.17 13.22
CA ILE A 790 9.58 -58.93 13.17
C ILE A 790 8.91 -59.55 14.40
N TYR A 791 9.17 -60.82 14.69
CA TYR A 791 8.57 -61.48 15.85
C TYR A 791 9.07 -60.93 17.17
N LYS A 792 10.34 -60.50 17.26
CA LYS A 792 10.84 -59.81 18.45
C LYS A 792 10.02 -58.54 18.73
N GLU A 793 9.65 -57.80 17.69
CA GLU A 793 8.79 -56.63 17.82
C GLU A 793 7.36 -57.00 18.22
N PHE A 794 6.74 -57.96 17.54
CA PHE A 794 5.40 -58.45 17.87
C PHE A 794 5.30 -58.97 19.31
N PHE A 795 6.31 -59.70 19.78
CA PHE A 795 6.38 -60.18 21.16
C PHE A 795 6.57 -59.04 22.16
N SER A 796 7.30 -57.99 21.79
CA SER A 796 7.44 -56.81 22.65
C SER A 796 6.10 -56.08 22.81
N GLN A 797 5.32 -55.95 21.73
CA GLN A 797 3.94 -55.44 21.81
C GLN A 797 3.04 -56.38 22.64
N GLY A 798 3.10 -57.69 22.41
CA GLY A 798 2.27 -58.65 23.14
C GLY A 798 2.54 -58.65 24.65
N ASP A 799 3.78 -58.48 25.06
CA ASP A 799 4.13 -58.33 26.48
C ASP A 799 3.57 -57.04 27.09
N LEU A 800 3.56 -55.93 26.33
CA LEU A 800 2.93 -54.68 26.75
C LEU A 800 1.42 -54.85 26.91
N GLU A 801 0.76 -55.54 25.96
CA GLU A 801 -0.67 -55.85 26.05
C GLU A 801 -0.98 -56.69 27.29
N LYS A 802 -0.17 -57.73 27.59
CA LYS A 802 -0.28 -58.53 28.82
C LYS A 802 -0.10 -57.68 30.07
N ALA A 803 0.90 -56.79 30.09
CA ALA A 803 1.15 -55.90 31.22
C ALA A 803 0.00 -54.91 31.47
N MET A 804 -0.74 -54.53 30.42
CA MET A 804 -1.96 -53.72 30.50
C MET A 804 -3.21 -54.53 30.91
N GLY A 805 -3.08 -55.85 31.10
CA GLY A 805 -4.19 -56.74 31.45
C GLY A 805 -5.01 -57.26 30.25
N ASN A 806 -4.52 -57.07 29.02
CA ASN A 806 -5.16 -57.59 27.81
C ASN A 806 -4.56 -58.94 27.42
N SER A 807 -5.33 -59.74 26.67
CA SER A 807 -4.84 -60.99 26.07
C SER A 807 -4.40 -60.70 24.63
N PRO A 808 -3.09 -60.80 24.30
CA PRO A 808 -2.61 -60.55 22.95
C PRO A 808 -3.04 -61.67 21.99
N LEU A 809 -2.99 -61.35 20.69
CA LEU A 809 -3.14 -62.36 19.64
C LEU A 809 -2.05 -63.43 19.75
N GLU A 810 -2.36 -64.65 19.32
CA GLU A 810 -1.44 -65.79 19.39
C GLU A 810 -0.09 -65.50 18.72
N MET A 811 -0.10 -64.79 17.58
CA MET A 811 1.12 -64.40 16.86
C MET A 811 2.02 -63.40 17.61
N MET A 812 1.48 -62.72 18.62
CA MET A 812 2.16 -61.74 19.46
C MET A 812 2.51 -62.31 20.84
N ASP A 813 2.06 -63.52 21.16
CA ASP A 813 2.35 -64.19 22.42
C ASP A 813 3.59 -65.07 22.29
N ARG A 814 4.73 -64.64 22.85
CA ARG A 814 6.00 -65.39 22.79
C ARG A 814 5.93 -66.81 23.37
N GLU A 815 4.93 -67.12 24.20
CA GLU A 815 4.74 -68.45 24.81
C GLU A 815 3.88 -69.38 23.95
N LYS A 816 3.08 -68.82 23.03
CA LYS A 816 2.13 -69.57 22.19
C LYS A 816 2.48 -69.55 20.70
N ALA A 817 3.17 -68.51 20.24
CA ALA A 817 3.45 -68.30 18.83
C ALA A 817 4.36 -69.40 18.25
N TYR A 818 3.83 -70.12 17.26
CA TYR A 818 4.63 -71.04 16.47
C TYR A 818 5.09 -70.38 15.16
N ILE A 819 6.29 -69.79 15.20
CA ILE A 819 6.85 -68.95 14.14
C ILE A 819 6.82 -69.59 12.73
N PRO A 820 7.22 -70.87 12.53
CA PRO A 820 7.22 -71.47 11.20
C PRO A 820 5.83 -71.53 10.56
N GLU A 821 4.80 -71.93 11.33
CA GLU A 821 3.42 -71.99 10.85
C GLU A 821 2.88 -70.61 10.49
N LEU A 822 3.10 -69.63 11.39
CA LEU A 822 2.67 -68.26 11.18
C LEU A 822 3.33 -67.64 9.94
N GLN A 823 4.62 -67.91 9.69
CA GLN A 823 5.31 -67.47 8.48
C GLN A 823 4.79 -68.16 7.22
N ILE A 824 4.57 -69.47 7.23
CA ILE A 824 3.99 -70.18 6.09
C ILE A 824 2.61 -69.60 5.75
N SER A 825 1.76 -69.43 6.77
CA SER A 825 0.43 -68.85 6.59
C SER A 825 0.48 -67.43 6.03
N PHE A 826 1.36 -66.57 6.55
CA PHE A 826 1.58 -65.22 6.04
C PHE A 826 2.05 -65.22 4.58
N MET A 827 3.01 -66.08 4.23
CA MET A 827 3.53 -66.17 2.89
C MET A 827 2.46 -66.64 1.90
N GLU A 828 1.67 -67.65 2.24
CA GLU A 828 0.63 -68.20 1.36
C GLU A 828 -0.54 -67.25 1.14
N HIS A 829 -0.98 -66.55 2.18
CA HIS A 829 -2.19 -65.73 2.12
C HIS A 829 -1.92 -64.27 1.75
N ILE A 830 -0.70 -63.77 1.97
CA ILE A 830 -0.35 -62.36 1.74
C ILE A 830 0.79 -62.23 0.73
N ALA A 831 2.00 -62.70 1.06
CA ALA A 831 3.19 -62.36 0.27
C ALA A 831 3.21 -62.98 -1.13
N MET A 832 2.94 -64.29 -1.25
CA MET A 832 2.94 -64.98 -2.54
C MET A 832 1.90 -64.43 -3.51
N PRO A 833 0.63 -64.17 -3.12
CA PRO A 833 -0.36 -63.53 -3.99
C PRO A 833 0.10 -62.16 -4.54
N ILE A 834 0.79 -61.35 -3.73
CA ILE A 834 1.33 -60.05 -4.15
C ILE A 834 2.38 -60.23 -5.25
N TYR A 835 3.40 -61.06 -5.01
CA TYR A 835 4.46 -61.29 -6.00
C TYR A 835 3.97 -62.05 -7.22
N LYS A 836 2.91 -62.85 -7.08
CA LYS A 836 2.23 -63.49 -8.21
C LYS A 836 1.60 -62.44 -9.12
N LEU A 837 0.84 -61.50 -8.56
CA LEU A 837 0.28 -60.38 -9.32
C LEU A 837 1.37 -59.51 -9.95
N LEU A 838 2.45 -59.25 -9.21
CA LEU A 838 3.58 -58.49 -9.73
C LEU A 838 4.24 -59.21 -10.92
N GLN A 839 4.39 -60.53 -10.87
CA GLN A 839 4.87 -61.34 -11.99
C GLN A 839 3.89 -61.35 -13.18
N ASP A 840 2.58 -61.42 -12.91
CA ASP A 840 1.56 -61.46 -13.96
C ASP A 840 1.48 -60.14 -14.73
N LEU A 841 1.74 -59.01 -14.04
CA LEU A 841 1.88 -57.69 -14.68
C LEU A 841 3.26 -57.48 -15.32
N PHE A 842 4.33 -57.94 -14.64
CA PHE A 842 5.71 -57.77 -15.07
C PHE A 842 6.43 -59.13 -15.11
N PRO A 843 6.57 -59.75 -16.29
CA PRO A 843 7.24 -61.05 -16.40
C PRO A 843 8.67 -61.09 -15.83
N LYS A 844 9.38 -59.95 -15.87
CA LYS A 844 10.72 -59.79 -15.26
C LYS A 844 10.72 -59.94 -13.72
N ALA A 845 9.57 -59.79 -13.07
CA ALA A 845 9.40 -59.99 -11.63
C ALA A 845 9.24 -61.47 -11.24
N ALA A 846 9.27 -62.41 -12.20
CA ALA A 846 9.16 -63.86 -11.93
C ALA A 846 10.18 -64.36 -10.89
N GLU A 847 11.42 -63.85 -10.94
CA GLU A 847 12.46 -64.21 -9.97
C GLU A 847 12.02 -63.94 -8.53
N LEU A 848 11.27 -62.87 -8.29
CA LEU A 848 10.79 -62.49 -6.96
C LEU A 848 9.80 -63.51 -6.42
N TYR A 849 8.81 -63.91 -7.24
CA TYR A 849 7.83 -64.92 -6.87
C TYR A 849 8.48 -66.28 -6.61
N GLU A 850 9.36 -66.73 -7.50
CA GLU A 850 10.09 -67.99 -7.34
C GLU A 850 10.94 -68.01 -6.07
N ARG A 851 11.54 -66.87 -5.71
CA ARG A 851 12.31 -66.76 -4.48
C ARG A 851 11.44 -66.85 -3.23
N VAL A 852 10.27 -66.20 -3.23
CA VAL A 852 9.30 -66.30 -2.13
C VAL A 852 8.80 -67.75 -1.99
N ALA A 853 8.46 -68.40 -3.11
CA ALA A 853 8.04 -69.80 -3.12
C ALA A 853 9.14 -70.72 -2.57
N SER A 854 10.40 -70.51 -2.96
CA SER A 854 11.55 -71.25 -2.42
C SER A 854 11.74 -71.04 -0.92
N ASN A 855 11.59 -69.81 -0.43
CA ASN A 855 11.64 -69.51 1.01
C ASN A 855 10.48 -70.18 1.78
N ARG A 856 9.28 -70.26 1.20
CA ARG A 856 8.15 -70.99 1.80
C ARG A 856 8.47 -72.47 1.96
N GLU A 857 9.11 -73.11 0.98
CA GLU A 857 9.59 -74.49 1.12
C GLU A 857 10.61 -74.67 2.25
N GLN A 858 11.52 -73.71 2.43
CA GLN A 858 12.48 -73.75 3.54
C GLN A 858 11.78 -73.61 4.90
N TRP A 859 10.80 -72.72 5.02
CA TRP A 859 9.97 -72.65 6.23
C TRP A 859 9.20 -73.94 6.49
N THR A 860 8.73 -74.61 5.44
CA THR A 860 8.06 -75.92 5.56
C THR A 860 9.01 -76.99 6.12
N LYS A 861 10.30 -76.96 5.75
CA LYS A 861 11.33 -77.86 6.30
C LYS A 861 11.72 -77.55 7.74
N VAL A 862 11.47 -76.32 8.21
CA VAL A 862 11.67 -75.94 9.62
C VAL A 862 10.42 -76.29 10.47
N PHE A 863 9.25 -76.35 9.83
CA PHE A 863 7.99 -76.76 10.44
C PHE A 863 7.88 -78.29 10.64
N LEU A 864 8.30 -79.07 9.64
CA LEU A 864 8.40 -80.54 9.70
C LEU A 864 9.61 -80.97 10.52
#